data_AF-A0A9P6CWB4-F1
#
_entry.id   AF-A0A9P6CWB4-F1
#
_cell.length_a   1.000
_cell.length_b   1.000
_cell.length_c   1.000
_cell.angle_alpha   90.00
_cell.angle_beta   90.00
_cell.angle_gamma   90.00
#
_symmetry.space_group_name_H-M   'P 1'
#
loop_
_entity.id
_entity.type
_entity.pdbx_description
1 polymer ?
#
loop_
_entity_poly.entity_id
_entity_poly.type
_entity_poly.pdbx_seq_one_letter_code
_entity_poly.pdbx_strand_id
1 'polypeptide(L)'
;MTRFEDIPVQSPYDIYHNGVDEERCISGRIKMAWPSSQKKVEVIAVVQSQCSPSDKDPQSFKIFFELDQTYLEILDIAPNDEFHLSLKGAVLDKLTSIPRASTLPMQLVFPKGVCIQWKHIGEWKKLNTWALNGLKNNNKIDNWFISQEETAIDNEPRGLKRHCDDGNEMGNNSEPQEGHTMLIGSKKRQRREEKARKREASALKVESGHSLTCTSFVGDNHASIFDMPSIIPSSKTDEIRITDDLNQSIDSQFNSTRPGGETETSHSNDGSHHEFKAGLRSGSSMYSPLNDIKNKQIVSIIGKVRELSPPKKTRNGDWMRFVDIVDSSNYSTYAAGFKINCFTRNHEAWLPHPEVGDILILRNVKVQEYQGHLTGVGYHDKLTWAAFSPIKGEFHHGPCTAVPKQEGLAEGGQGVSFSPFFQPGPTETKYCIGLSDWWRKITTQEPSDKVIVQKVERHQRFHRLISEAGPSVPPDGYFDCTIEVLKAFNSLNNVYTIYVTDYTRNEQAIVIQTNWCHPSLSEFVVQFEMWDEAAEIAKDMHPGQYYLISNARMRINTSGYLEGKVVENKMTKLSEDDLWNVPLKALLERKRAFQAKKAKEASESLSNYQLFQDIKEHTFFHCTAELLHIEASTNGRTCLYVTDYTSNPTLANFTDQPALYGFNEHVVKILLIEEQRQIANVVEPGSFYCIRNLRLRKSPLEGFCGILGGTDKLVVKLNPKKTDNEHLNSLLRRREIWQHNNHKSRQQELRGENSAEFSSIEEVVSTRWSGQHRIRARLIDFYPLDMQDAFYQRCSQCNVEIPKTAKACFKCGDFEHEHVQYFYQLYILAEDETGHQLVVSIDDKCPLLDGIRRACIQEDHSSFRQLRDRVKPIIGNLPMVHNALKAGKCIEIENSEFYFDIESWLTPNEKKAFRLLKYECLSQ
;
A
#
# COMPACT_ATOMS: atom_id res chain seq x y z
N MET A 1 41.80 -25.05 4.00
CA MET A 1 40.50 -24.43 3.65
C MET A 1 40.80 -23.15 2.90
N THR A 2 40.04 -22.81 1.87
CA THR A 2 39.92 -21.42 1.41
C THR A 2 38.72 -20.79 2.09
N ARG A 3 38.93 -19.66 2.75
CA ARG A 3 37.89 -18.77 3.25
C ARG A 3 37.26 -18.04 2.06
N PHE A 4 36.11 -17.39 2.26
CA PHE A 4 35.57 -16.45 1.25
C PHE A 4 36.48 -15.22 1.03
N GLU A 5 37.42 -15.00 1.95
CA GLU A 5 38.51 -14.01 1.91
C GLU A 5 39.64 -14.44 0.94
N ASP A 6 39.79 -15.75 0.68
CA ASP A 6 40.86 -16.33 -0.15
C ASP A 6 40.43 -16.57 -1.62
N ILE A 7 39.15 -16.34 -1.95
CA ILE A 7 38.63 -16.49 -3.32
C ILE A 7 38.91 -15.19 -4.09
N PRO A 8 39.54 -15.23 -5.28
CA PRO A 8 39.83 -14.02 -6.03
C PRO A 8 38.56 -13.22 -6.36
N VAL A 9 38.59 -11.91 -6.12
CA VAL A 9 37.46 -11.02 -6.40
C VAL A 9 37.46 -10.62 -7.87
N GLN A 10 36.34 -10.81 -8.56
CA GLN A 10 36.09 -10.22 -9.88
C GLN A 10 35.39 -8.86 -9.71
N SER A 11 35.85 -7.82 -10.42
CA SER A 11 35.20 -6.51 -10.36
C SER A 11 33.91 -6.47 -11.20
N PRO A 12 32.93 -5.62 -10.88
CA PRO A 12 31.68 -5.56 -11.65
C PRO A 12 31.91 -5.12 -13.10
N TYR A 13 32.89 -4.26 -13.33
CA TYR A 13 33.36 -3.87 -14.66
C TYR A 13 33.96 -5.07 -15.44
N ASP A 14 34.82 -5.87 -14.81
CA ASP A 14 35.42 -7.05 -15.43
C ASP A 14 34.34 -8.11 -15.76
N ILE A 15 33.39 -8.34 -14.85
CA ILE A 15 32.21 -9.17 -15.10
C ILE A 15 31.43 -8.63 -16.31
N TYR A 16 31.16 -7.32 -16.37
CA TYR A 16 30.38 -6.73 -17.46
C TYR A 16 31.09 -6.88 -18.82
N HIS A 17 32.39 -6.65 -18.89
CA HIS A 17 33.13 -6.68 -20.15
C HIS A 17 33.54 -8.10 -20.57
N ASN A 18 34.14 -8.88 -19.68
CA ASN A 18 34.78 -10.16 -19.98
C ASN A 18 33.93 -11.38 -19.59
N GLY A 19 32.86 -11.20 -18.81
CA GLY A 19 31.94 -12.25 -18.39
C GLY A 19 32.23 -12.81 -16.99
N VAL A 20 31.41 -13.79 -16.59
CA VAL A 20 31.46 -14.42 -15.26
C VAL A 20 32.58 -15.46 -15.21
N ASP A 21 33.52 -15.30 -14.26
CA ASP A 21 34.49 -16.34 -13.90
C ASP A 21 33.95 -17.17 -12.72
N GLU A 22 33.58 -18.44 -12.95
CA GLU A 22 33.00 -19.31 -11.91
C GLU A 22 33.96 -19.64 -10.76
N GLU A 23 35.28 -19.47 -10.94
CA GLU A 23 36.28 -19.71 -9.89
C GLU A 23 36.42 -18.51 -8.93
N ARG A 24 35.75 -17.39 -9.22
CA ARG A 24 35.84 -16.13 -8.47
C ARG A 24 34.62 -15.84 -7.59
N CYS A 25 34.73 -14.80 -6.78
CA CYS A 25 33.62 -14.20 -6.06
C CYS A 25 33.47 -12.71 -6.39
N ILE A 26 32.37 -12.11 -5.97
CA ILE A 26 32.16 -10.67 -5.92
C ILE A 26 31.77 -10.24 -4.51
N SER A 27 32.36 -9.16 -4.02
CA SER A 27 32.21 -8.67 -2.64
C SER A 27 31.74 -7.21 -2.61
N GLY A 28 30.81 -6.85 -1.73
CA GLY A 28 30.32 -5.48 -1.62
C GLY A 28 29.35 -5.24 -0.47
N ARG A 29 28.51 -4.22 -0.62
CA ARG A 29 27.40 -3.89 0.29
C ARG A 29 26.07 -3.99 -0.45
N ILE A 30 25.01 -4.34 0.26
CA ILE A 30 23.66 -4.32 -0.29
C ILE A 30 23.06 -2.91 -0.15
N LYS A 31 22.52 -2.37 -1.25
CA LYS A 31 21.85 -1.06 -1.28
C LYS A 31 20.36 -1.18 -0.96
N MET A 32 19.71 -2.17 -1.58
CA MET A 32 18.30 -2.50 -1.41
C MET A 32 18.10 -4.00 -1.70
N ALA A 33 17.14 -4.63 -1.03
CA ALA A 33 16.72 -6.01 -1.28
C ALA A 33 15.18 -6.08 -1.27
N TRP A 34 14.61 -6.91 -2.14
CA TRP A 34 13.17 -7.10 -2.29
C TRP A 34 12.83 -8.59 -2.50
N PRO A 35 12.00 -9.21 -1.65
CA PRO A 35 11.44 -10.52 -1.93
C PRO A 35 10.41 -10.41 -3.07
N SER A 36 10.66 -11.10 -4.18
CA SER A 36 9.91 -10.99 -5.43
C SER A 36 9.22 -12.31 -5.78
N SER A 37 8.08 -12.56 -5.12
CA SER A 37 7.29 -13.81 -5.15
C SER A 37 7.97 -15.01 -4.46
N GLN A 38 7.23 -16.12 -4.29
CA GLN A 38 7.62 -17.32 -3.52
C GLN A 38 8.83 -18.12 -4.07
N LYS A 39 9.57 -17.58 -5.04
CA LYS A 39 10.72 -18.23 -5.70
C LYS A 39 11.86 -17.29 -6.10
N LYS A 40 11.76 -15.98 -5.89
CA LYS A 40 12.84 -15.04 -6.25
C LYS A 40 13.08 -13.97 -5.19
N VAL A 41 14.33 -13.53 -5.08
CA VAL A 41 14.73 -12.33 -4.35
C VAL A 41 15.57 -11.47 -5.30
N GLU A 42 15.20 -10.20 -5.43
CA GLU A 42 15.94 -9.19 -6.19
C GLU A 42 16.75 -8.31 -5.23
N VAL A 43 18.02 -8.11 -5.51
CA VAL A 43 18.93 -7.32 -4.67
C VAL A 43 19.74 -6.37 -5.55
N ILE A 44 19.95 -5.13 -5.09
CA ILE A 44 20.91 -4.21 -5.70
C ILE A 44 22.17 -4.18 -4.85
N ALA A 45 23.26 -4.70 -5.40
CA ALA A 45 24.59 -4.59 -4.82
C ALA A 45 25.23 -3.25 -5.20
N VAL A 46 26.02 -2.72 -4.27
CA VAL A 46 27.02 -1.67 -4.48
C VAL A 46 28.38 -2.29 -4.17
N VAL A 47 29.25 -2.31 -5.16
CA VAL A 47 30.60 -2.88 -5.09
C VAL A 47 31.60 -1.76 -5.36
N GLN A 48 32.50 -1.55 -4.41
CA GLN A 48 33.66 -0.71 -4.58
C GLN A 48 34.78 -1.54 -5.21
N SER A 49 35.22 -1.16 -6.40
CA SER A 49 36.34 -1.82 -7.07
C SER A 49 37.61 -1.62 -6.27
N GLN A 50 38.31 -2.71 -5.91
CA GLN A 50 39.64 -2.62 -5.31
C GLN A 50 40.73 -2.33 -6.36
N CYS A 51 40.37 -2.29 -7.64
CA CYS A 51 41.31 -2.36 -8.77
C CYS A 51 41.39 -1.09 -9.63
N SER A 52 41.40 0.11 -9.04
CA SER A 52 42.22 1.24 -9.53
C SER A 52 42.17 2.45 -8.57
N PRO A 53 43.19 3.34 -8.55
CA PRO A 53 43.09 4.66 -7.93
C PRO A 53 42.19 5.67 -8.66
N SER A 54 41.61 5.28 -9.81
CA SER A 54 40.82 6.15 -10.70
C SER A 54 39.30 5.98 -10.56
N ASP A 55 38.81 4.80 -10.16
CA ASP A 55 37.39 4.55 -9.91
C ASP A 55 36.94 5.24 -8.60
N LYS A 56 36.58 6.52 -8.69
CA LYS A 56 36.03 7.28 -7.54
C LYS A 56 34.59 6.93 -7.20
N ASP A 57 33.85 6.38 -8.17
CA ASP A 57 32.41 6.11 -8.03
C ASP A 57 32.12 4.61 -7.81
N PRO A 58 31.31 4.26 -6.79
CA PRO A 58 31.02 2.87 -6.47
C PRO A 58 30.04 2.26 -7.48
N GLN A 59 30.39 1.10 -8.04
CA GLN A 59 29.61 0.47 -9.11
C GLN A 59 28.41 -0.28 -8.53
N SER A 60 27.24 -0.18 -9.14
CA SER A 60 26.03 -0.89 -8.70
C SER A 60 25.27 -1.56 -9.83
N PHE A 61 24.69 -2.73 -9.52
CA PHE A 61 24.06 -3.64 -10.47
C PHE A 61 23.03 -4.52 -9.73
N LYS A 62 22.22 -5.27 -10.47
CA LYS A 62 21.22 -6.17 -9.87
C LYS A 62 21.74 -7.59 -9.67
N ILE A 63 21.24 -8.27 -8.66
CA ILE A 63 21.41 -9.70 -8.40
C ILE A 63 20.03 -10.32 -8.21
N PHE A 64 19.76 -11.44 -8.87
CA PHE A 64 18.55 -12.24 -8.73
C PHE A 64 18.90 -13.63 -8.24
N PHE A 65 18.31 -14.03 -7.12
CA PHE A 65 18.40 -15.39 -6.61
C PHE A 65 17.10 -16.14 -6.94
N GLU A 66 17.18 -17.21 -7.72
CA GLU A 66 16.04 -18.07 -8.04
C GLU A 66 16.18 -19.39 -7.27
N LEU A 67 15.63 -19.42 -6.05
CA LEU A 67 15.81 -20.52 -5.10
C LEU A 67 14.46 -21.02 -4.60
N ASP A 68 14.41 -22.26 -4.09
CA ASP A 68 13.25 -22.75 -3.36
C ASP A 68 12.97 -21.88 -2.12
N GLN A 69 11.68 -21.71 -1.82
CA GLN A 69 11.16 -20.90 -0.70
C GLN A 69 11.92 -21.13 0.63
N THR A 70 12.28 -22.38 0.94
CA THR A 70 13.03 -22.74 2.17
C THR A 70 14.45 -22.18 2.23
N TYR A 71 15.06 -21.86 1.09
CA TYR A 71 16.36 -21.18 1.03
C TYR A 71 16.19 -19.65 1.03
N LEU A 72 15.08 -19.13 0.51
CA LEU A 72 14.73 -17.70 0.59
C LEU A 72 14.40 -17.27 2.02
N GLU A 73 13.77 -18.15 2.81
CA GLU A 73 13.53 -17.94 4.26
C GLU A 73 14.82 -17.89 5.09
N ILE A 74 15.94 -18.40 4.58
CA ILE A 74 17.27 -18.32 5.20
C ILE A 74 18.03 -17.06 4.71
N LEU A 75 17.65 -16.50 3.56
CA LEU A 75 18.35 -15.41 2.87
C LEU A 75 17.90 -14.03 3.37
N ASP A 76 18.06 -13.76 4.67
CA ASP A 76 17.56 -12.54 5.35
C ASP A 76 18.39 -11.27 5.10
N ILE A 77 18.79 -11.05 3.84
CA ILE A 77 19.59 -9.91 3.38
C ILE A 77 18.86 -8.57 3.61
N ALA A 78 19.52 -7.65 4.31
CA ALA A 78 19.05 -6.28 4.55
C ALA A 78 19.93 -5.21 3.86
N PRO A 79 19.43 -3.96 3.71
CA PRO A 79 20.24 -2.83 3.29
C PRO A 79 21.43 -2.58 4.23
N ASN A 80 22.58 -2.27 3.63
CA ASN A 80 23.92 -2.10 4.21
C ASN A 80 24.66 -3.39 4.64
N ASP A 81 24.05 -4.58 4.56
CA ASP A 81 24.75 -5.84 4.82
C ASP A 81 25.99 -5.98 3.90
N GLU A 82 27.13 -6.37 4.47
CA GLU A 82 28.35 -6.70 3.73
C GLU A 82 28.25 -8.13 3.19
N PHE A 83 28.64 -8.39 1.95
CA PHE A 83 28.49 -9.72 1.33
C PHE A 83 29.71 -10.16 0.51
N HIS A 84 29.91 -11.47 0.44
CA HIS A 84 30.75 -12.18 -0.52
C HIS A 84 29.89 -13.24 -1.22
N LEU A 85 29.86 -13.20 -2.54
CA LEU A 85 29.01 -14.05 -3.39
C LEU A 85 29.89 -14.80 -4.40
N SER A 86 29.87 -16.14 -4.34
CA SER A 86 30.53 -16.97 -5.34
C SER A 86 29.86 -16.78 -6.70
N LEU A 87 30.64 -16.65 -7.77
CA LEU A 87 30.14 -16.46 -9.14
C LEU A 87 29.78 -17.79 -9.84
N LYS A 88 30.18 -18.93 -9.26
CA LYS A 88 29.77 -20.27 -9.69
C LYS A 88 28.25 -20.41 -9.90
N GLY A 89 27.84 -20.74 -11.11
CA GLY A 89 26.44 -20.88 -11.52
C GLY A 89 25.70 -19.57 -11.79
N ALA A 90 26.39 -18.42 -11.77
CA ALA A 90 25.80 -17.12 -12.09
C ALA A 90 25.70 -16.92 -13.61
N VAL A 91 24.57 -16.39 -14.06
CA VAL A 91 24.31 -15.99 -15.44
C VAL A 91 24.33 -14.47 -15.51
N LEU A 92 25.25 -13.90 -16.29
CA LEU A 92 25.25 -12.47 -16.62
C LEU A 92 24.23 -12.18 -17.71
N ASP A 93 23.28 -11.30 -17.41
CA ASP A 93 22.35 -10.72 -18.37
C ASP A 93 22.65 -9.22 -18.54
N LYS A 94 22.67 -8.76 -19.79
CA LYS A 94 23.09 -7.41 -20.19
C LYS A 94 21.87 -6.61 -20.63
N LEU A 95 21.53 -5.61 -19.82
CA LEU A 95 20.31 -4.83 -19.96
C LEU A 95 20.47 -3.79 -21.07
N THR A 96 19.39 -3.51 -21.80
CA THR A 96 19.38 -2.51 -22.90
C THR A 96 19.44 -1.06 -22.40
N SER A 97 19.30 -0.83 -21.09
CA SER A 97 19.47 0.45 -20.42
C SER A 97 19.91 0.25 -18.97
N ILE A 98 20.51 1.27 -18.35
CA ILE A 98 20.94 1.22 -16.95
C ILE A 98 19.72 1.38 -16.03
N PRO A 99 19.43 0.44 -15.10
CA PRO A 99 18.35 0.60 -14.13
C PRO A 99 18.57 1.82 -13.22
N ARG A 100 17.50 2.54 -12.86
CA ARG A 100 17.54 3.81 -12.08
C ARG A 100 18.33 3.80 -10.75
N ALA A 101 18.65 2.63 -10.20
CA ALA A 101 19.39 2.48 -8.95
C ALA A 101 20.77 1.79 -9.11
N SER A 102 21.11 1.40 -10.34
CA SER A 102 22.36 0.79 -10.78
C SER A 102 23.24 1.82 -11.52
N THR A 103 24.54 1.57 -11.65
CA THR A 103 25.44 2.31 -12.55
C THR A 103 25.86 1.48 -13.77
N LEU A 104 25.76 0.14 -13.70
CA LEU A 104 26.04 -0.77 -14.80
C LEU A 104 24.72 -1.33 -15.39
N PRO A 105 24.62 -1.47 -16.72
CA PRO A 105 23.45 -2.06 -17.38
C PRO A 105 23.53 -3.59 -17.36
N MET A 106 23.54 -4.18 -16.16
CA MET A 106 23.66 -5.62 -15.99
C MET A 106 22.93 -6.17 -14.76
N GLN A 107 22.64 -7.48 -14.84
CA GLN A 107 22.16 -8.26 -13.70
C GLN A 107 22.82 -9.65 -13.66
N LEU A 108 23.11 -10.15 -12.45
CA LEU A 108 23.55 -11.52 -12.22
C LEU A 108 22.38 -12.37 -11.73
N VAL A 109 22.04 -13.44 -12.44
CA VAL A 109 20.96 -14.36 -12.09
C VAL A 109 21.55 -15.69 -11.60
N PHE A 110 21.03 -16.24 -10.50
CA PHE A 110 21.47 -17.52 -9.92
C PHE A 110 20.34 -18.58 -10.03
N PRO A 111 20.18 -19.24 -11.20
CA PRO A 111 19.07 -20.16 -11.47
C PRO A 111 19.28 -21.60 -11.00
N LYS A 112 20.52 -22.00 -10.66
CA LYS A 112 20.87 -23.39 -10.29
C LYS A 112 21.18 -23.58 -8.80
N GLY A 113 21.27 -22.47 -8.05
CA GLY A 113 21.78 -22.43 -6.68
C GLY A 113 22.77 -21.29 -6.47
N VAL A 114 23.01 -20.97 -5.21
CA VAL A 114 23.94 -19.94 -4.74
C VAL A 114 24.86 -20.47 -3.64
N CYS A 115 26.07 -19.91 -3.56
CA CYS A 115 26.87 -19.87 -2.34
C CYS A 115 27.19 -18.40 -2.01
N ILE A 116 26.64 -17.90 -0.90
CA ILE A 116 26.76 -16.51 -0.44
C ILE A 116 27.04 -16.49 1.06
N GLN A 117 27.90 -15.56 1.48
CA GLN A 117 28.16 -15.22 2.86
C GLN A 117 27.86 -13.72 3.06
N TRP A 118 27.01 -13.37 4.01
CA TRP A 118 26.62 -11.98 4.28
C TRP A 118 26.65 -11.68 5.78
N LYS A 119 26.86 -10.41 6.13
CA LYS A 119 27.04 -9.94 7.50
C LYS A 119 25.82 -9.14 7.93
N HIS A 120 24.97 -9.79 8.70
CA HIS A 120 23.67 -9.27 9.10
C HIS A 120 23.66 -8.95 10.60
N ILE A 121 23.34 -7.71 10.97
CA ILE A 121 23.41 -7.21 12.36
C ILE A 121 24.80 -7.50 13.01
N GLY A 122 25.86 -7.49 12.18
CA GLY A 122 27.25 -7.74 12.58
C GLY A 122 27.71 -9.20 12.52
N GLU A 123 26.80 -10.18 12.48
CA GLU A 123 27.14 -11.61 12.43
C GLU A 123 27.26 -12.12 10.97
N TRP A 124 28.28 -12.93 10.70
CA TRP A 124 28.46 -13.57 9.38
C TRP A 124 27.58 -14.82 9.23
N LYS A 125 26.56 -14.73 8.38
CA LYS A 125 25.72 -15.85 7.92
C LYS A 125 26.25 -16.40 6.59
N LYS A 126 26.00 -17.68 6.32
CA LYS A 126 26.40 -18.35 5.08
C LYS A 126 25.32 -19.31 4.59
N LEU A 127 24.91 -19.15 3.33
CA LEU A 127 24.02 -20.07 2.62
C LEU A 127 24.82 -20.73 1.50
N ASN A 128 24.82 -22.07 1.46
CA ASN A 128 25.37 -22.85 0.35
C ASN A 128 24.37 -23.93 -0.07
N THR A 129 23.52 -23.59 -1.03
CA THR A 129 22.47 -24.49 -1.56
C THR A 129 23.05 -25.73 -2.26
N TRP A 130 24.26 -25.63 -2.82
CA TRP A 130 24.97 -26.75 -3.46
C TRP A 130 25.32 -27.86 -2.47
N ALA A 131 25.70 -27.50 -1.24
CA ALA A 131 25.98 -28.48 -0.17
C ALA A 131 24.69 -29.12 0.38
N LEU A 132 23.63 -28.31 0.55
CA LEU A 132 22.37 -28.76 1.17
C LEU A 132 21.57 -29.73 0.29
N ASN A 133 21.69 -29.63 -1.04
CA ASN A 133 21.05 -30.59 -1.94
C ASN A 133 21.69 -31.99 -1.92
N GLY A 134 22.97 -32.12 -1.53
CA GLY A 134 23.66 -33.43 -1.43
C GLY A 134 23.03 -34.37 -0.39
N LEU A 135 22.53 -33.83 0.72
CA LEU A 135 21.93 -34.58 1.83
C LEU A 135 20.63 -35.33 1.48
N LYS A 136 20.04 -35.09 0.32
CA LYS A 136 18.85 -35.82 -0.17
C LYS A 136 19.19 -37.05 -1.02
N ASN A 137 20.40 -37.13 -1.58
CA ASN A 137 20.81 -38.14 -2.57
C ASN A 137 22.12 -38.86 -2.18
N ASN A 138 22.16 -39.51 -1.02
CA ASN A 138 23.33 -40.31 -0.61
C ASN A 138 23.48 -41.59 -1.47
N ASN A 139 24.37 -41.56 -2.47
CA ASN A 139 25.31 -42.66 -2.74
C ASN A 139 26.44 -42.34 -3.75
N LYS A 140 27.02 -41.13 -3.69
CA LYS A 140 28.45 -40.94 -3.97
C LYS A 140 28.98 -39.67 -3.31
N ILE A 141 30.18 -39.75 -2.75
CA ILE A 141 30.90 -38.62 -2.18
C ILE A 141 31.86 -38.10 -3.25
N ASP A 142 31.63 -36.89 -3.74
CA ASP A 142 32.70 -36.05 -4.29
C ASP A 142 33.18 -35.12 -3.18
N ASN A 143 34.48 -35.19 -2.87
CA ASN A 143 35.03 -34.65 -1.63
C ASN A 143 35.27 -33.13 -1.69
N TRP A 144 34.67 -32.40 -0.75
CA TRP A 144 35.28 -31.17 -0.22
C TRP A 144 35.05 -30.96 1.30
N PHE A 145 35.22 -32.07 2.03
CA PHE A 145 35.53 -32.24 3.47
C PHE A 145 34.87 -31.43 4.61
N ILE A 146 34.62 -32.15 5.71
CA ILE A 146 34.26 -31.66 7.05
C ILE A 146 35.41 -31.97 8.02
N SER A 147 35.87 -30.97 8.78
CA SER A 147 36.58 -31.00 10.08
C SER A 147 37.07 -29.56 10.35
N GLN A 148 36.94 -28.92 11.52
CA GLN A 148 37.39 -29.25 12.88
C GLN A 148 38.93 -29.38 13.00
N GLU A 149 39.66 -28.58 13.78
CA GLU A 149 39.29 -27.34 14.52
C GLU A 149 40.16 -26.15 14.04
N GLU A 150 40.86 -25.26 14.76
CA GLU A 150 41.15 -25.00 16.18
C GLU A 150 41.65 -23.52 16.32
N THR A 151 41.56 -22.90 17.51
CA THR A 151 42.43 -21.76 17.92
C THR A 151 42.70 -21.76 19.43
N ALA A 152 43.92 -22.12 19.84
CA ALA A 152 44.34 -22.16 21.24
C ALA A 152 44.80 -20.80 21.82
N ILE A 153 44.51 -20.58 23.11
CA ILE A 153 45.33 -19.78 24.03
C ILE A 153 45.42 -20.52 25.38
N ASP A 154 46.65 -20.83 25.77
CA ASP A 154 47.20 -21.12 27.11
C ASP A 154 46.40 -21.93 28.15
N ASN A 155 46.89 -23.13 28.50
CA ASN A 155 47.89 -23.22 29.58
C ASN A 155 48.63 -24.59 29.67
N GLU A 156 49.75 -24.57 30.41
CA GLU A 156 50.86 -25.55 30.39
C GLU A 156 50.69 -26.77 31.37
N PRO A 157 51.64 -27.72 31.57
CA PRO A 157 51.41 -29.11 31.12
C PRO A 157 51.72 -30.22 32.17
N ARG A 158 51.42 -31.48 31.79
CA ARG A 158 52.06 -32.79 32.17
C ARG A 158 51.12 -33.94 31.75
N GLY A 159 51.54 -35.08 31.20
CA GLY A 159 52.86 -35.53 30.72
C GLY A 159 52.90 -37.06 30.50
N LEU A 160 53.78 -37.54 29.60
CA LEU A 160 54.03 -38.95 29.21
C LEU A 160 52.84 -39.66 28.49
N LYS A 161 52.97 -40.18 27.26
CA LYS A 161 53.83 -41.27 26.70
C LYS A 161 53.43 -42.70 27.12
N ARG A 162 52.78 -43.45 26.20
CA ARG A 162 53.12 -44.81 25.67
C ARG A 162 51.93 -45.39 24.85
N HIS A 163 52.15 -45.92 23.64
CA HIS A 163 52.34 -47.36 23.29
C HIS A 163 51.22 -48.29 23.81
N CYS A 164 50.69 -49.25 23.03
CA CYS A 164 50.75 -49.49 21.57
C CYS A 164 49.75 -50.62 21.18
N ASP A 165 49.51 -50.75 19.86
CA ASP A 165 49.22 -51.97 19.07
C ASP A 165 48.04 -52.92 19.40
N ASP A 166 47.48 -53.50 18.33
CA ASP A 166 46.71 -54.77 18.19
C ASP A 166 45.42 -55.02 19.01
N GLY A 167 44.46 -55.83 18.55
CA GLY A 167 44.33 -56.48 17.24
C GLY A 167 43.26 -57.61 17.19
N ASN A 168 42.61 -57.77 16.04
CA ASN A 168 41.85 -58.93 15.52
C ASN A 168 40.61 -59.56 16.23
N GLU A 169 39.61 -59.79 15.36
CA GLU A 169 38.80 -61.03 15.14
C GLU A 169 37.73 -61.60 16.12
N MET A 170 36.50 -61.59 15.58
CA MET A 170 35.53 -62.70 15.43
C MET A 170 35.38 -63.81 16.50
N GLY A 171 34.11 -64.06 16.92
CA GLY A 171 33.73 -65.30 17.64
C GLY A 171 32.20 -65.46 17.81
N ASN A 172 31.57 -66.36 17.04
CA ASN A 172 30.11 -66.53 16.94
C ASN A 172 29.44 -67.34 18.08
N ASN A 173 28.10 -67.23 18.14
CA ASN A 173 27.08 -68.19 18.63
C ASN A 173 26.93 -68.45 20.16
N SER A 174 25.73 -68.13 20.70
CA SER A 174 24.69 -69.15 20.95
C SER A 174 23.36 -68.57 21.51
N GLU A 175 22.23 -69.08 21.01
CA GLU A 175 20.83 -68.89 21.48
C GLU A 175 20.33 -70.21 22.15
N PRO A 176 19.07 -70.38 22.62
CA PRO A 176 17.99 -69.43 22.99
C PRO A 176 17.28 -69.75 24.36
N GLN A 177 16.29 -68.94 24.78
CA GLN A 177 14.90 -69.38 25.07
C GLN A 177 13.97 -68.26 25.61
N GLU A 178 12.75 -68.20 25.05
CA GLU A 178 11.40 -67.88 25.59
C GLU A 178 11.19 -66.89 26.78
N GLY A 179 10.19 -65.97 26.76
CA GLY A 179 9.18 -65.66 25.74
C GLY A 179 8.09 -64.64 26.18
N HIS A 180 7.21 -64.27 25.23
CA HIS A 180 6.02 -63.37 25.29
C HIS A 180 6.18 -61.81 25.19
N THR A 181 5.27 -61.01 24.60
CA THR A 181 4.39 -61.12 23.38
C THR A 181 3.75 -59.73 23.06
N MET A 182 3.93 -59.20 21.83
CA MET A 182 3.13 -58.12 21.16
C MET A 182 3.09 -56.71 21.83
N LEU A 183 2.64 -55.60 21.18
CA LEU A 183 2.08 -55.36 19.83
C LEU A 183 2.49 -53.96 19.30
N ILE A 184 2.64 -53.78 17.99
CA ILE A 184 2.94 -52.49 17.33
C ILE A 184 1.67 -51.84 16.74
N GLY A 185 1.44 -50.54 17.01
CA GLY A 185 0.80 -49.64 16.02
C GLY A 185 -0.31 -48.71 16.52
N SER A 186 -0.03 -47.40 16.60
CA SER A 186 -1.02 -46.39 17.03
C SER A 186 -0.82 -44.97 16.45
N LYS A 187 -0.39 -44.82 15.18
CA LYS A 187 -0.35 -43.50 14.49
C LYS A 187 -0.76 -43.46 13.00
N LYS A 188 -1.02 -44.60 12.35
CA LYS A 188 -1.43 -44.69 10.92
C LYS A 188 -2.94 -44.94 10.70
N ARG A 189 -3.73 -45.03 11.78
CA ARG A 189 -5.15 -45.43 11.76
C ARG A 189 -6.14 -44.25 11.63
N GLN A 190 -6.00 -43.21 12.46
CA GLN A 190 -6.91 -42.05 12.48
C GLN A 190 -7.04 -41.35 11.11
N ARG A 191 -5.96 -41.23 10.33
CA ARG A 191 -5.99 -40.66 8.96
C ARG A 191 -6.72 -41.51 7.90
N ARG A 192 -7.18 -42.72 8.22
CA ARG A 192 -8.04 -43.54 7.35
C ARG A 192 -9.52 -43.46 7.74
N GLU A 193 -9.83 -43.42 9.03
CA GLU A 193 -11.21 -43.36 9.53
C GLU A 193 -11.90 -42.02 9.18
N GLU A 194 -11.18 -40.90 9.23
CA GLU A 194 -11.72 -39.59 8.79
C GLU A 194 -11.93 -39.50 7.27
N LYS A 195 -11.14 -40.25 6.48
CA LYS A 195 -11.28 -40.32 5.01
C LYS A 195 -12.41 -41.27 4.57
N ALA A 196 -12.95 -42.07 5.48
CA ALA A 196 -14.16 -42.88 5.28
C ALA A 196 -15.45 -42.06 5.51
N ARG A 197 -15.54 -41.30 6.61
CA ARG A 197 -16.72 -40.44 6.89
C ARG A 197 -17.00 -39.40 5.80
N LYS A 198 -15.99 -38.97 5.04
CA LYS A 198 -16.13 -38.10 3.85
C LYS A 198 -16.55 -38.81 2.55
N ARG A 199 -16.84 -40.11 2.57
CA ARG A 199 -17.35 -40.88 1.41
C ARG A 199 -18.77 -41.42 1.59
N GLU A 200 -19.23 -41.66 2.82
CA GLU A 200 -20.65 -42.01 3.08
C GLU A 200 -21.59 -40.81 2.88
N ALA A 201 -21.10 -39.57 3.04
CA ALA A 201 -21.89 -38.35 2.85
C ALA A 201 -22.14 -37.94 1.39
N SER A 202 -21.93 -38.84 0.41
CA SER A 202 -21.95 -38.52 -1.03
C SER A 202 -22.78 -39.49 -1.89
N ALA A 203 -23.58 -40.36 -1.27
CA ALA A 203 -24.33 -41.40 -1.97
C ALA A 203 -25.81 -41.45 -1.57
N LEU A 204 -26.56 -40.34 -1.76
CA LEU A 204 -28.02 -40.29 -1.63
C LEU A 204 -28.63 -39.04 -2.29
N LYS A 205 -28.89 -39.10 -3.61
CA LYS A 205 -29.95 -38.35 -4.37
C LYS A 205 -29.76 -38.47 -5.89
N VAL A 206 -30.51 -39.38 -6.51
CA VAL A 206 -30.93 -39.36 -7.93
C VAL A 206 -32.38 -39.91 -7.94
N GLU A 207 -33.14 -39.56 -8.98
CA GLU A 207 -34.58 -39.85 -9.16
C GLU A 207 -35.51 -39.07 -8.20
N SER A 208 -36.70 -38.62 -8.63
CA SER A 208 -37.38 -38.79 -9.92
C SER A 208 -37.31 -37.54 -10.81
N GLY A 209 -37.65 -37.68 -12.11
CA GLY A 209 -37.79 -36.56 -13.03
C GLY A 209 -38.83 -36.82 -14.12
N HIS A 210 -39.44 -35.74 -14.62
CA HIS A 210 -40.21 -35.63 -15.87
C HIS A 210 -40.38 -34.14 -16.21
N SER A 211 -40.74 -33.67 -17.41
CA SER A 211 -40.50 -34.12 -18.81
C SER A 211 -41.40 -33.26 -19.73
N LEU A 212 -40.83 -32.56 -20.72
CA LEU A 212 -41.57 -31.78 -21.77
C LEU A 212 -42.36 -30.55 -21.21
N THR A 213 -42.80 -29.55 -21.99
CA THR A 213 -42.78 -29.33 -23.46
C THR A 213 -42.63 -27.84 -23.79
N CYS A 214 -42.24 -27.50 -25.03
CA CYS A 214 -42.36 -26.12 -25.56
C CYS A 214 -43.76 -25.84 -26.12
N THR A 215 -44.28 -24.62 -25.95
CA THR A 215 -45.16 -23.94 -26.92
C THR A 215 -45.16 -22.42 -26.71
N SER A 216 -45.27 -21.67 -27.80
CA SER A 216 -45.48 -20.20 -27.84
C SER A 216 -46.97 -19.84 -27.91
N PHE A 217 -47.36 -18.58 -27.63
CA PHE A 217 -48.08 -17.65 -28.55
C PHE A 217 -48.58 -16.35 -27.85
N VAL A 218 -48.25 -15.20 -28.47
CA VAL A 218 -49.03 -13.93 -28.71
C VAL A 218 -49.94 -13.28 -27.64
N GLY A 219 -49.88 -11.94 -27.60
CA GLY A 219 -50.99 -11.00 -27.29
C GLY A 219 -50.88 -10.28 -25.94
N ASP A 220 -50.54 -8.99 -25.81
CA ASP A 220 -51.08 -7.71 -26.35
C ASP A 220 -52.20 -7.03 -25.53
N ASN A 221 -51.82 -5.90 -24.91
CA ASN A 221 -52.52 -4.60 -24.89
C ASN A 221 -53.67 -4.20 -23.91
N HIS A 222 -53.53 -2.94 -23.46
CA HIS A 222 -54.54 -1.91 -23.12
C HIS A 222 -55.43 -1.96 -21.83
N ALA A 223 -54.94 -1.25 -20.81
CA ALA A 223 -55.52 -0.03 -20.21
C ALA A 223 -56.98 0.07 -19.66
N SER A 224 -57.07 0.06 -18.31
CA SER A 224 -57.66 1.13 -17.44
C SER A 224 -59.20 1.33 -17.30
N ILE A 225 -59.59 1.99 -16.18
CA ILE A 225 -60.89 2.66 -15.87
C ILE A 225 -62.08 1.70 -15.61
N PHE A 226 -62.96 1.84 -14.59
CA PHE A 226 -63.06 2.62 -13.33
C PHE A 226 -64.09 1.87 -12.42
N ASP A 227 -64.16 2.13 -11.10
CA ASP A 227 -65.45 2.51 -10.47
C ASP A 227 -65.34 2.96 -8.99
N MET A 228 -66.40 3.60 -8.49
CA MET A 228 -66.51 4.17 -7.11
C MET A 228 -67.96 4.04 -6.58
N PRO A 229 -68.25 4.25 -5.27
CA PRO A 229 -68.77 5.58 -4.86
C PRO A 229 -68.47 6.02 -3.40
N SER A 230 -68.94 7.21 -3.03
CA SER A 230 -68.58 7.99 -1.82
C SER A 230 -69.78 8.66 -1.13
N ILE A 231 -69.67 9.00 0.17
CA ILE A 231 -70.54 9.99 0.87
C ILE A 231 -69.70 10.92 1.77
N ILE A 232 -70.11 12.19 1.91
CA ILE A 232 -69.40 13.41 2.41
C ILE A 232 -70.48 14.31 3.09
N PRO A 233 -70.26 15.07 4.21
CA PRO A 233 -69.91 16.52 4.08
C PRO A 233 -69.24 17.31 5.26
N SER A 234 -68.20 18.08 4.90
CA SER A 234 -67.90 19.47 5.38
C SER A 234 -67.34 19.69 6.83
N SER A 235 -66.67 20.80 7.19
CA SER A 235 -66.50 22.12 6.53
C SER A 235 -65.26 22.96 6.99
N LYS A 236 -64.69 23.80 6.08
CA LYS A 236 -64.01 25.14 6.27
C LYS A 236 -62.75 25.26 7.18
N THR A 237 -61.56 25.76 6.78
CA THR A 237 -61.09 27.10 6.23
C THR A 237 -61.16 28.25 7.25
N ASP A 238 -60.19 29.17 7.47
CA ASP A 238 -58.78 29.35 7.02
C ASP A 238 -58.12 30.53 7.82
N GLU A 239 -56.84 30.88 7.57
CA GLU A 239 -56.15 32.16 7.95
C GLU A 239 -55.89 32.47 9.46
N ILE A 240 -55.17 33.55 9.86
CA ILE A 240 -53.75 33.94 9.66
C ILE A 240 -53.37 35.12 10.62
N ARG A 241 -52.10 35.20 11.10
CA ARG A 241 -51.34 36.41 11.60
C ARG A 241 -51.59 37.10 12.99
N ILE A 242 -50.52 37.83 13.40
CA ILE A 242 -50.42 39.11 14.17
C ILE A 242 -50.18 39.11 15.72
N THR A 243 -48.88 39.23 16.07
CA THR A 243 -48.11 40.21 16.89
C THR A 243 -48.51 40.78 18.29
N ASP A 244 -47.44 41.13 19.02
CA ASP A 244 -47.16 42.26 19.94
C ASP A 244 -47.69 42.43 21.40
N ASP A 245 -46.69 42.73 22.26
CA ASP A 245 -46.58 43.84 23.24
C ASP A 245 -47.02 43.81 24.73
N LEU A 246 -46.00 44.16 25.55
CA LEU A 246 -45.93 45.13 26.65
C LEU A 246 -46.52 44.91 28.07
N ASN A 247 -45.73 45.46 29.02
CA ASN A 247 -46.02 45.91 30.38
C ASN A 247 -46.38 44.86 31.47
N GLN A 248 -46.11 45.04 32.77
CA GLN A 248 -45.13 45.79 33.61
C GLN A 248 -45.81 46.00 34.99
N SER A 249 -44.98 46.09 36.05
CA SER A 249 -45.17 46.89 37.29
C SER A 249 -45.90 46.33 38.53
N ILE A 250 -45.63 47.02 39.67
CA ILE A 250 -46.24 46.97 41.03
C ILE A 250 -45.71 45.90 42.01
N ASP A 251 -44.41 46.01 42.30
CA ASP A 251 -43.83 46.51 43.57
C ASP A 251 -44.43 46.27 44.98
N SER A 252 -43.49 46.11 45.94
CA SER A 252 -43.53 46.57 47.35
C SER A 252 -44.40 45.78 48.39
N GLN A 253 -44.20 45.83 49.72
CA GLN A 253 -43.36 46.66 50.62
C GLN A 253 -42.79 45.82 51.80
N PHE A 254 -41.60 46.16 52.36
CA PHE A 254 -41.45 46.88 53.65
C PHE A 254 -39.98 47.06 54.10
N ASN A 255 -39.72 48.16 54.84
CA ASN A 255 -38.40 48.55 55.36
C ASN A 255 -38.22 48.26 56.86
N SER A 256 -36.97 48.05 57.31
CA SER A 256 -36.48 48.67 58.55
C SER A 256 -34.95 48.74 58.73
N THR A 257 -34.46 49.98 58.67
CA THR A 257 -33.66 50.63 59.73
C THR A 257 -32.17 50.24 59.94
N ARG A 258 -31.34 51.28 59.73
CA ARG A 258 -29.88 51.45 60.00
C ARG A 258 -29.65 51.79 61.49
N PRO A 259 -28.42 51.68 62.07
CA PRO A 259 -27.40 52.72 61.83
C PRO A 259 -25.90 52.35 61.92
N GLY A 260 -25.10 53.14 61.18
CA GLY A 260 -23.82 53.79 61.52
C GLY A 260 -22.75 53.15 62.42
N GLY A 261 -21.50 53.22 61.96
CA GLY A 261 -20.29 53.04 62.77
C GLY A 261 -19.01 53.07 61.90
N GLU A 262 -18.15 54.05 62.11
CA GLU A 262 -16.82 54.14 61.48
C GLU A 262 -15.76 53.51 62.40
N THR A 263 -14.82 52.73 61.86
CA THR A 263 -13.38 52.79 62.21
C THR A 263 -12.55 51.82 61.36
N GLU A 264 -11.28 52.16 61.16
CA GLU A 264 -10.27 51.28 60.55
C GLU A 264 -9.56 50.41 61.61
N THR A 265 -9.05 49.24 61.18
CA THR A 265 -7.70 48.67 61.45
C THR A 265 -7.63 47.17 61.79
N SER A 266 -6.55 46.55 61.27
CA SER A 266 -5.87 45.31 61.71
C SER A 266 -6.61 43.96 61.77
N HIS A 267 -6.23 43.10 60.83
CA HIS A 267 -5.99 41.65 60.93
C HIS A 267 -6.63 40.80 62.06
N SER A 268 -7.42 39.81 61.65
CA SER A 268 -7.04 38.39 61.82
C SER A 268 -7.90 37.48 60.93
N ASN A 269 -7.37 36.31 60.54
CA ASN A 269 -8.11 35.30 59.78
C ASN A 269 -8.94 34.40 60.70
N ASP A 270 -10.23 34.26 60.42
CA ASP A 270 -10.91 32.96 60.48
C ASP A 270 -11.94 32.89 59.34
N GLY A 271 -12.17 31.70 58.83
CA GLY A 271 -12.92 31.40 57.60
C GLY A 271 -13.07 29.89 57.40
N SER A 272 -13.24 29.15 58.50
CA SER A 272 -13.23 27.68 58.54
C SER A 272 -14.45 27.03 57.88
N HIS A 273 -14.38 26.82 56.56
CA HIS A 273 -15.25 25.86 55.89
C HIS A 273 -14.98 24.44 56.43
N HIS A 274 -16.03 23.75 56.89
CA HIS A 274 -15.91 22.40 57.46
C HIS A 274 -15.50 21.35 56.41
N GLU A 275 -14.19 21.11 56.31
CA GLU A 275 -13.58 20.05 55.51
C GLU A 275 -13.96 18.65 56.04
N PHE A 276 -14.32 17.74 55.14
CA PHE A 276 -14.63 16.35 55.51
C PHE A 276 -13.34 15.61 55.87
N LYS A 277 -13.18 15.19 57.12
CA LYS A 277 -11.98 14.49 57.56
C LYS A 277 -11.94 13.06 57.03
N ALA A 278 -10.95 12.76 56.19
CA ALA A 278 -10.65 11.42 55.72
C ALA A 278 -10.20 10.48 56.84
N GLY A 279 -10.36 9.18 56.60
CA GLY A 279 -9.99 8.10 57.52
C GLY A 279 -11.09 7.76 58.54
N LEU A 280 -11.19 6.49 58.90
CA LEU A 280 -12.22 5.99 59.81
C LEU A 280 -11.65 4.94 60.77
N ARG A 281 -12.13 4.93 62.01
CA ARG A 281 -11.91 3.81 62.95
C ARG A 281 -13.25 3.18 63.29
N SER A 282 -13.41 1.88 62.98
CA SER A 282 -14.62 1.11 63.27
C SER A 282 -14.24 -0.18 64.01
N GLY A 283 -14.52 -0.20 65.32
CA GLY A 283 -14.07 -1.27 66.21
C GLY A 283 -12.54 -1.43 66.18
N SER A 284 -12.08 -2.64 65.87
CA SER A 284 -10.66 -2.97 65.66
C SER A 284 -10.11 -2.56 64.28
N SER A 285 -10.98 -2.22 63.32
CA SER A 285 -10.57 -1.85 61.96
C SER A 285 -10.21 -0.38 61.87
N MET A 286 -9.08 -0.09 61.22
CA MET A 286 -8.60 1.26 60.93
C MET A 286 -8.49 1.43 59.42
N TYR A 287 -9.25 2.38 58.89
CA TYR A 287 -9.25 2.78 57.49
C TYR A 287 -8.38 4.02 57.33
N SER A 288 -7.30 3.90 56.57
CA SER A 288 -6.35 4.98 56.33
C SER A 288 -6.90 5.99 55.32
N PRO A 289 -6.69 7.31 55.52
CA PRO A 289 -6.79 8.30 54.45
C PRO A 289 -5.90 7.91 53.26
N LEU A 290 -6.34 8.13 52.03
CA LEU A 290 -5.61 7.69 50.84
C LEU A 290 -4.22 8.34 50.69
N ASN A 291 -4.00 9.54 51.21
CA ASN A 291 -2.71 10.23 51.18
C ASN A 291 -1.74 9.81 52.31
N ASP A 292 -2.24 9.15 53.38
CA ASP A 292 -1.41 8.67 54.51
C ASP A 292 -0.76 7.31 54.24
N ILE A 293 -1.11 6.66 53.13
CA ILE A 293 -0.72 5.30 52.74
C ILE A 293 0.78 5.23 52.40
N LYS A 294 1.49 4.21 52.90
CA LYS A 294 2.94 4.04 52.66
C LYS A 294 3.27 2.69 52.04
N ASN A 295 4.34 2.64 51.25
CA ASN A 295 4.81 1.42 50.57
C ASN A 295 5.02 0.26 51.57
N LYS A 296 4.76 -0.98 51.13
CA LYS A 296 4.89 -2.24 51.89
C LYS A 296 3.92 -2.44 53.07
N GLN A 297 2.96 -1.53 53.29
CA GLN A 297 1.90 -1.71 54.29
C GLN A 297 0.79 -2.65 53.78
N ILE A 298 -0.04 -3.16 54.70
CA ILE A 298 -1.36 -3.72 54.39
C ILE A 298 -2.38 -2.81 55.08
N VAL A 299 -3.32 -2.27 54.31
CA VAL A 299 -4.26 -1.23 54.77
C VAL A 299 -5.71 -1.62 54.52
N SER A 300 -6.62 -0.99 55.24
CA SER A 300 -8.01 -0.87 54.83
C SER A 300 -8.27 0.58 54.40
N ILE A 301 -9.12 0.78 53.41
CA ILE A 301 -9.39 2.07 52.77
C ILE A 301 -10.87 2.19 52.40
N ILE A 302 -11.37 3.42 52.37
CA ILE A 302 -12.72 3.75 51.90
C ILE A 302 -12.59 4.97 50.99
N GLY A 303 -13.06 4.86 49.75
CA GLY A 303 -12.99 5.95 48.77
C GLY A 303 -14.12 5.87 47.75
N LYS A 304 -14.45 7.01 47.13
CA LYS A 304 -15.38 7.06 46.02
C LYS A 304 -14.73 6.51 44.75
N VAL A 305 -15.46 5.69 44.00
CA VAL A 305 -15.02 5.10 42.73
C VAL A 305 -15.07 6.14 41.62
N ARG A 306 -13.90 6.37 40.99
CA ARG A 306 -13.72 7.27 39.85
C ARG A 306 -13.60 6.52 38.52
N GLU A 307 -12.90 5.38 38.53
CA GLU A 307 -12.64 4.56 37.34
C GLU A 307 -12.66 3.08 37.74
N LEU A 308 -13.11 2.20 36.84
CA LEU A 308 -13.22 0.76 37.08
C LEU A 308 -12.98 0.01 35.77
N SER A 309 -12.08 -0.97 35.74
CA SER A 309 -11.92 -1.83 34.56
C SER A 309 -13.00 -2.91 34.51
N PRO A 310 -13.34 -3.45 33.31
CA PRO A 310 -13.99 -4.76 33.24
C PRO A 310 -13.10 -5.84 33.90
N PRO A 311 -13.69 -6.94 34.40
CA PRO A 311 -12.94 -8.14 34.74
C PRO A 311 -12.24 -8.72 33.51
N LYS A 312 -11.06 -9.30 33.70
CA LYS A 312 -10.34 -10.08 32.68
C LYS A 312 -9.49 -11.16 33.32
N LYS A 313 -9.15 -12.21 32.57
CA LYS A 313 -8.16 -13.19 33.03
C LYS A 313 -6.73 -12.67 32.80
N THR A 314 -5.85 -13.01 33.73
CA THR A 314 -4.40 -12.84 33.59
C THR A 314 -3.79 -14.02 32.85
N ARG A 315 -2.53 -13.89 32.42
CA ARG A 315 -1.74 -14.98 31.81
C ARG A 315 -1.64 -16.24 32.70
N ASN A 316 -1.84 -16.09 34.00
CA ASN A 316 -1.75 -17.19 34.98
C ASN A 316 -3.12 -17.85 35.27
N GLY A 317 -4.20 -17.42 34.61
CA GLY A 317 -5.56 -17.94 34.81
C GLY A 317 -6.41 -17.09 35.76
N ASP A 318 -5.82 -16.54 36.82
CA ASP A 318 -6.48 -15.66 37.81
C ASP A 318 -7.25 -14.52 37.12
N TRP A 319 -8.49 -14.28 37.56
CA TRP A 319 -9.28 -13.11 37.23
C TRP A 319 -8.74 -11.86 37.92
N MET A 320 -8.77 -10.73 37.23
CA MET A 320 -8.30 -9.43 37.72
C MET A 320 -9.15 -8.27 37.17
N ARG A 321 -9.32 -7.23 37.98
CA ARG A 321 -9.73 -5.88 37.54
C ARG A 321 -9.01 -4.81 38.34
N PHE A 322 -8.94 -3.58 37.84
CA PHE A 322 -8.51 -2.43 38.66
C PHE A 322 -9.69 -1.52 39.03
N VAL A 323 -9.53 -0.83 40.16
CA VAL A 323 -10.39 0.30 40.59
C VAL A 323 -9.49 1.53 40.83
N ASP A 324 -9.95 2.73 40.48
CA ASP A 324 -9.37 4.00 40.90
C ASP A 324 -10.31 4.69 41.90
N ILE A 325 -9.80 5.03 43.10
CA ILE A 325 -10.61 5.63 44.16
C ILE A 325 -10.01 6.92 44.74
N VAL A 326 -10.89 7.78 45.26
CA VAL A 326 -10.56 9.10 45.81
C VAL A 326 -11.29 9.38 47.12
N ASP A 327 -10.67 10.17 47.99
CA ASP A 327 -11.21 10.69 49.24
C ASP A 327 -10.77 12.16 49.43
N SER A 328 -11.17 12.79 50.54
CA SER A 328 -10.81 14.19 50.81
C SER A 328 -9.33 14.43 51.09
N SER A 329 -8.53 13.40 51.35
CA SER A 329 -7.08 13.53 51.56
C SER A 329 -6.27 13.54 50.26
N ASN A 330 -6.78 12.94 49.17
CA ASN A 330 -6.06 12.84 47.90
C ASN A 330 -6.68 13.64 46.73
N TYR A 331 -7.96 14.01 46.80
CA TYR A 331 -8.69 14.66 45.69
C TYR A 331 -8.04 15.96 45.18
N SER A 332 -7.58 16.83 46.08
CA SER A 332 -6.94 18.11 45.72
C SER A 332 -5.47 17.97 45.30
N THR A 333 -4.82 16.85 45.66
CA THR A 333 -3.36 16.70 45.62
C THR A 333 -2.89 15.92 44.38
N TYR A 334 -3.75 15.11 43.75
CA TYR A 334 -3.38 14.25 42.62
C TYR A 334 -4.42 14.27 41.49
N ALA A 335 -3.97 14.46 40.25
CA ALA A 335 -4.83 14.44 39.06
C ALA A 335 -5.46 13.06 38.77
N ALA A 336 -4.92 11.99 39.36
CA ALA A 336 -5.41 10.60 39.30
C ALA A 336 -5.65 10.08 40.73
N GLY A 337 -6.57 9.13 40.91
CA GLY A 337 -6.84 8.54 42.23
C GLY A 337 -5.78 7.53 42.69
N PHE A 338 -6.12 6.82 43.78
CA PHE A 338 -5.35 5.67 44.24
C PHE A 338 -5.85 4.40 43.53
N LYS A 339 -4.98 3.78 42.72
CA LYS A 339 -5.32 2.60 41.91
C LYS A 339 -5.05 1.29 42.66
N ILE A 340 -6.06 0.42 42.72
CA ILE A 340 -5.99 -0.92 43.31
C ILE A 340 -6.27 -1.99 42.25
N ASN A 341 -5.34 -2.94 42.09
CA ASN A 341 -5.56 -4.16 41.31
C ASN A 341 -6.11 -5.26 42.21
N CYS A 342 -7.29 -5.79 41.91
CA CYS A 342 -7.98 -6.82 42.68
C CYS A 342 -7.95 -8.15 41.90
N PHE A 343 -7.67 -9.25 42.59
CA PHE A 343 -7.48 -10.58 41.99
C PHE A 343 -8.35 -11.65 42.66
N THR A 344 -8.83 -12.61 41.88
CA THR A 344 -9.54 -13.83 42.36
C THR A 344 -9.22 -15.02 41.44
N ARG A 345 -9.20 -16.24 41.97
CA ARG A 345 -8.87 -17.44 41.19
C ARG A 345 -10.09 -18.01 40.48
N ASN A 346 -11.09 -18.42 41.26
CA ASN A 346 -12.18 -19.27 40.79
C ASN A 346 -13.32 -18.45 40.16
N HIS A 347 -13.82 -17.45 40.91
CA HIS A 347 -15.10 -16.80 40.63
C HIS A 347 -14.93 -15.32 40.25
N GLU A 348 -15.29 -14.95 39.03
CA GLU A 348 -15.24 -13.56 38.55
C GLU A 348 -16.04 -12.58 39.45
N ALA A 349 -17.22 -13.02 39.90
CA ALA A 349 -18.13 -12.25 40.78
C ALA A 349 -17.54 -11.91 42.16
N TRP A 350 -16.43 -12.53 42.56
CA TRP A 350 -15.73 -12.21 43.81
C TRP A 350 -14.88 -10.92 43.72
N LEU A 351 -14.60 -10.40 42.52
CA LEU A 351 -13.98 -9.08 42.36
C LEU A 351 -14.94 -7.96 42.78
N PRO A 352 -14.45 -6.77 43.18
CA PRO A 352 -15.30 -5.61 43.44
C PRO A 352 -16.19 -5.24 42.25
N HIS A 353 -17.49 -5.04 42.50
CA HIS A 353 -18.50 -4.62 41.50
C HIS A 353 -19.27 -3.35 41.93
N PRO A 354 -18.59 -2.21 42.12
CA PRO A 354 -19.24 -0.91 42.25
C PRO A 354 -19.66 -0.33 40.88
N GLU A 355 -20.55 0.65 40.89
CA GLU A 355 -20.80 1.58 39.79
C GLU A 355 -19.87 2.82 39.94
N VAL A 356 -19.61 3.57 38.85
CA VAL A 356 -18.81 4.81 38.94
C VAL A 356 -19.61 5.86 39.70
N GLY A 357 -19.08 6.34 40.81
CA GLY A 357 -19.77 7.23 41.73
C GLY A 357 -20.11 6.61 43.09
N ASP A 358 -20.09 5.28 43.22
CA ASP A 358 -20.31 4.59 44.50
C ASP A 358 -19.14 4.81 45.47
N ILE A 359 -19.37 4.54 46.76
CA ILE A 359 -18.31 4.49 47.77
C ILE A 359 -17.88 3.04 47.99
N LEU A 360 -16.61 2.73 47.71
CA LEU A 360 -16.06 1.39 47.84
C LEU A 360 -15.23 1.26 49.12
N ILE A 361 -15.54 0.25 49.91
CA ILE A 361 -14.77 -0.19 51.06
C ILE A 361 -13.89 -1.36 50.63
N LEU A 362 -12.58 -1.28 50.91
CA LEU A 362 -11.61 -2.36 50.69
C LEU A 362 -10.83 -2.61 51.98
N ARG A 363 -10.72 -3.88 52.40
CA ARG A 363 -9.88 -4.30 53.54
C ARG A 363 -8.76 -5.24 53.07
N ASN A 364 -7.64 -5.23 53.78
CA ASN A 364 -6.44 -6.03 53.51
C ASN A 364 -5.77 -5.77 52.15
N VAL A 365 -5.82 -4.53 51.65
CA VAL A 365 -5.10 -4.11 50.44
C VAL A 365 -3.61 -3.99 50.76
N LYS A 366 -2.76 -4.76 50.09
CA LYS A 366 -1.30 -4.60 50.18
C LYS A 366 -0.87 -3.41 49.32
N VAL A 367 -0.13 -2.48 49.92
CA VAL A 367 0.47 -1.35 49.21
C VAL A 367 1.81 -1.80 48.63
N GLN A 368 2.01 -1.54 47.34
CA GLN A 368 3.30 -1.74 46.68
C GLN A 368 3.59 -0.58 45.74
N GLU A 369 4.86 -0.23 45.63
CA GLU A 369 5.34 0.73 44.65
C GLU A 369 5.59 0.06 43.30
N TYR A 370 5.03 0.65 42.25
CA TYR A 370 5.18 0.21 40.86
C TYR A 370 5.43 1.45 40.00
N GLN A 371 6.54 1.47 39.25
CA GLN A 371 6.93 2.60 38.39
C GLN A 371 6.88 3.97 39.12
N GLY A 372 7.41 4.05 40.34
CA GLY A 372 7.46 5.29 41.15
C GLY A 372 6.11 5.78 41.69
N HIS A 373 5.08 4.92 41.67
CA HIS A 373 3.73 5.22 42.16
C HIS A 373 3.29 4.16 43.18
N LEU A 374 2.62 4.58 44.25
CA LEU A 374 1.98 3.65 45.18
C LEU A 374 0.71 3.08 44.53
N THR A 375 0.56 1.76 44.62
CA THR A 375 -0.58 1.01 44.08
C THR A 375 -1.07 0.01 45.12
N GLY A 376 -2.38 -0.24 45.13
CA GLY A 376 -2.97 -1.31 45.92
C GLY A 376 -2.96 -2.65 45.17
N VAL A 377 -2.78 -3.74 45.90
CA VAL A 377 -3.04 -5.11 45.46
C VAL A 377 -3.96 -5.80 46.46
N GLY A 378 -5.15 -6.19 45.99
CA GLY A 378 -6.07 -7.05 46.73
C GLY A 378 -5.93 -8.49 46.25
N TYR A 379 -5.38 -9.37 47.11
CA TYR A 379 -5.19 -10.79 46.80
C TYR A 379 -6.44 -11.62 47.09
N HIS A 380 -6.61 -12.69 46.31
CA HIS A 380 -7.75 -13.61 46.33
C HIS A 380 -8.04 -14.28 47.69
N ASP A 381 -7.04 -14.34 48.58
CA ASP A 381 -7.09 -15.02 49.87
C ASP A 381 -7.30 -14.06 51.06
N LYS A 382 -7.36 -12.74 50.80
CA LYS A 382 -7.34 -11.70 51.84
C LYS A 382 -8.27 -10.52 51.59
N LEU A 383 -8.53 -10.16 50.33
CA LEU A 383 -9.31 -8.98 49.97
C LEU A 383 -10.79 -9.15 50.32
N THR A 384 -11.31 -8.33 51.24
CA THR A 384 -12.75 -8.26 51.51
C THR A 384 -13.29 -6.85 51.21
N TRP A 385 -14.44 -6.75 50.56
CA TRP A 385 -14.94 -5.51 49.99
C TRP A 385 -16.46 -5.36 50.08
N ALA A 386 -16.94 -4.11 49.98
CA ALA A 386 -18.36 -3.76 49.87
C ALA A 386 -18.52 -2.43 49.11
N ALA A 387 -19.50 -2.33 48.22
CA ALA A 387 -19.86 -1.07 47.56
C ALA A 387 -21.12 -0.48 48.21
N PHE A 388 -21.13 0.84 48.44
CA PHE A 388 -22.30 1.61 48.88
C PHE A 388 -22.77 2.48 47.74
N SER A 389 -24.03 2.36 47.34
CA SER A 389 -24.60 3.20 46.29
C SER A 389 -25.33 4.39 46.90
N PRO A 390 -24.84 5.65 46.73
CA PRO A 390 -25.48 6.81 47.33
C PRO A 390 -26.87 7.13 46.77
N ILE A 391 -27.21 6.59 45.60
CA ILE A 391 -28.51 6.76 44.94
C ILE A 391 -29.56 5.86 45.62
N LYS A 392 -29.17 4.62 45.95
CA LYS A 392 -30.05 3.61 46.56
C LYS A 392 -30.03 3.64 48.09
N GLY A 393 -28.97 4.20 48.69
CA GLY A 393 -28.79 4.29 50.15
C GLY A 393 -28.34 2.97 50.81
N GLU A 394 -27.95 1.98 50.01
CA GLU A 394 -27.69 0.60 50.45
C GLU A 394 -26.29 0.09 50.07
N PHE A 395 -25.87 -1.01 50.70
CA PHE A 395 -24.66 -1.75 50.32
C PHE A 395 -24.99 -2.91 49.37
N HIS A 396 -24.14 -3.13 48.38
CA HIS A 396 -24.26 -4.18 47.37
C HIS A 396 -22.90 -4.82 47.07
N HIS A 397 -22.97 -6.02 46.49
CA HIS A 397 -21.82 -6.80 46.03
C HIS A 397 -21.90 -7.11 44.53
N GLY A 398 -22.51 -6.21 43.76
CA GLY A 398 -22.74 -6.38 42.32
C GLY A 398 -23.99 -7.21 42.00
N PRO A 399 -24.08 -7.78 40.77
CA PRO A 399 -25.24 -8.56 40.35
C PRO A 399 -25.39 -9.86 41.15
N CYS A 400 -26.64 -10.24 41.43
CA CYS A 400 -26.96 -11.48 42.13
C CYS A 400 -26.60 -12.69 41.24
N THR A 401 -25.52 -13.39 41.59
CA THR A 401 -25.00 -14.54 40.86
C THR A 401 -25.09 -15.81 41.72
N ALA A 402 -25.23 -16.97 41.08
CA ALA A 402 -25.33 -18.29 41.75
C ALA A 402 -23.98 -18.81 42.29
N VAL A 403 -23.08 -17.90 42.67
CA VAL A 403 -21.70 -18.17 43.11
C VAL A 403 -21.66 -18.38 44.63
N PRO A 404 -20.82 -19.28 45.16
CA PRO A 404 -20.64 -19.44 46.60
C PRO A 404 -20.32 -18.10 47.30
N LYS A 405 -21.03 -17.82 48.39
CA LYS A 405 -20.75 -16.65 49.24
C LYS A 405 -19.49 -16.82 50.08
N GLN A 406 -19.02 -18.05 50.27
CA GLN A 406 -17.83 -18.41 51.04
C GLN A 406 -17.29 -19.75 50.49
N GLU A 407 -15.98 -19.95 50.46
CA GLU A 407 -15.33 -21.20 50.03
C GLU A 407 -14.06 -21.45 50.85
N GLY A 408 -13.62 -22.71 51.00
CA GLY A 408 -12.32 -23.01 51.62
C GLY A 408 -11.15 -22.64 50.73
N LEU A 409 -10.08 -22.10 51.31
CA LEU A 409 -8.91 -21.58 50.57
C LEU A 409 -7.98 -22.66 49.97
N ALA A 410 -8.21 -23.95 50.23
CA ALA A 410 -7.43 -25.04 49.63
C ALA A 410 -8.07 -25.60 48.35
N GLU A 411 -7.29 -26.33 47.55
CA GLU A 411 -7.80 -27.01 46.36
C GLU A 411 -8.95 -27.98 46.72
N GLY A 412 -10.03 -27.93 45.94
CA GLY A 412 -11.27 -28.67 46.26
C GLY A 412 -12.17 -28.02 47.33
N GLY A 413 -11.93 -26.75 47.69
CA GLY A 413 -12.81 -25.97 48.57
C GLY A 413 -12.72 -26.32 50.05
N GLN A 414 -11.67 -27.04 50.46
CA GLN A 414 -11.42 -27.43 51.86
C GLN A 414 -10.62 -26.36 52.63
N GLY A 415 -10.52 -26.53 53.95
CA GLY A 415 -9.70 -25.67 54.81
C GLY A 415 -10.44 -24.43 55.35
N VAL A 416 -9.69 -23.35 55.63
CA VAL A 416 -10.25 -22.13 56.23
C VAL A 416 -11.19 -21.45 55.25
N SER A 417 -12.43 -21.24 55.69
CA SER A 417 -13.53 -20.75 54.86
C SER A 417 -13.51 -19.22 54.73
N PHE A 418 -13.26 -18.71 53.53
CA PHE A 418 -13.07 -17.29 53.22
C PHE A 418 -14.24 -16.72 52.40
N SER A 419 -14.61 -15.47 52.68
CA SER A 419 -15.57 -14.69 51.88
C SER A 419 -14.98 -13.33 51.52
N PRO A 420 -15.05 -12.90 50.25
CA PRO A 420 -14.67 -11.55 49.85
C PRO A 420 -15.76 -10.51 50.20
N PHE A 421 -16.98 -10.93 50.53
CA PHE A 421 -18.13 -10.04 50.68
C PHE A 421 -18.21 -9.49 52.10
N PHE A 422 -17.64 -8.30 52.31
CA PHE A 422 -17.68 -7.62 53.61
C PHE A 422 -19.09 -7.06 53.89
N GLN A 423 -19.54 -7.13 55.15
CA GLN A 423 -20.79 -6.55 55.63
C GLN A 423 -20.47 -5.35 56.56
N PRO A 424 -20.68 -4.10 56.09
CA PRO A 424 -20.28 -2.92 56.86
C PRO A 424 -21.24 -2.60 58.02
N GLY A 425 -20.68 -2.08 59.12
CA GLY A 425 -21.46 -1.66 60.29
C GLY A 425 -21.99 -0.22 60.17
N PRO A 426 -22.86 0.22 61.10
CA PRO A 426 -23.45 1.58 61.08
C PRO A 426 -22.41 2.72 61.04
N THR A 427 -21.23 2.50 61.61
CA THR A 427 -20.09 3.43 61.60
C THR A 427 -19.52 3.60 60.18
N GLU A 428 -19.30 2.50 59.45
CA GLU A 428 -18.98 2.55 58.03
C GLU A 428 -20.10 3.19 57.20
N THR A 429 -21.37 2.84 57.43
CA THR A 429 -22.50 3.45 56.71
C THR A 429 -22.52 4.96 56.83
N LYS A 430 -22.35 5.49 58.06
CA LYS A 430 -22.30 6.93 58.34
C LYS A 430 -21.13 7.62 57.63
N TYR A 431 -19.97 6.97 57.54
CA TYR A 431 -18.82 7.51 56.83
C TYR A 431 -19.05 7.52 55.30
N CYS A 432 -19.62 6.46 54.73
CA CYS A 432 -19.95 6.41 53.29
C CYS A 432 -20.96 7.49 52.89
N ILE A 433 -21.98 7.74 53.71
CA ILE A 433 -22.93 8.85 53.52
C ILE A 433 -22.19 10.19 53.55
N GLY A 434 -21.39 10.44 54.60
CA GLY A 434 -20.64 11.70 54.75
C GLY A 434 -19.64 11.98 53.63
N LEU A 435 -18.94 10.94 53.15
CA LEU A 435 -18.01 11.05 52.02
C LEU A 435 -18.74 11.32 50.71
N SER A 436 -19.93 10.74 50.49
CA SER A 436 -20.77 11.04 49.33
C SER A 436 -21.33 12.47 49.38
N ASP A 437 -21.78 12.93 50.55
CA ASP A 437 -22.27 14.29 50.74
C ASP A 437 -21.19 15.35 50.55
N TRP A 438 -19.95 15.08 51.01
CA TRP A 438 -18.78 15.89 50.70
C TRP A 438 -18.52 15.95 49.20
N TRP A 439 -18.50 14.81 48.51
CA TRP A 439 -18.27 14.77 47.06
C TRP A 439 -19.33 15.55 46.28
N ARG A 440 -20.61 15.42 46.68
CA ARG A 440 -21.71 16.15 46.03
C ARG A 440 -21.52 17.65 46.15
N LYS A 441 -21.13 18.16 47.33
CA LYS A 441 -20.86 19.60 47.55
C LYS A 441 -19.77 20.14 46.62
N ILE A 442 -18.59 19.49 46.57
CA ILE A 442 -17.48 19.96 45.72
C ILE A 442 -17.81 19.90 44.23
N THR A 443 -18.60 18.91 43.78
CA THR A 443 -18.97 18.77 42.35
C THR A 443 -20.03 19.79 41.92
N THR A 444 -20.78 20.39 42.84
CA THR A 444 -21.86 21.36 42.53
C THR A 444 -21.42 22.83 42.64
N GLN A 445 -20.16 23.12 42.99
CA GLN A 445 -19.68 24.48 43.27
C GLN A 445 -18.73 25.11 42.24
N GLU A 446 -18.34 24.40 41.17
CA GLU A 446 -17.50 24.99 40.11
C GLU A 446 -18.33 25.46 38.89
N PRO A 447 -18.47 26.80 38.67
CA PRO A 447 -18.75 27.34 37.36
C PRO A 447 -17.46 27.34 36.51
N SER A 448 -17.62 27.19 35.19
CA SER A 448 -16.49 27.04 34.27
C SER A 448 -15.77 28.35 33.95
N ASP A 449 -14.67 28.67 34.66
CA ASP A 449 -13.45 29.19 34.00
C ASP A 449 -12.17 29.12 34.87
N LYS A 450 -11.02 28.92 34.19
CA LYS A 450 -9.63 29.18 34.64
C LYS A 450 -9.20 28.85 36.08
N VAL A 451 -8.49 27.72 36.24
CA VAL A 451 -7.44 27.57 37.27
C VAL A 451 -6.08 27.36 36.58
N ILE A 452 -5.12 28.25 36.82
CA ILE A 452 -3.73 28.09 36.38
C ILE A 452 -3.01 27.21 37.42
N VAL A 453 -2.90 25.91 37.12
CA VAL A 453 -2.13 24.97 37.95
C VAL A 453 -0.75 24.75 37.32
N GLN A 454 0.32 25.09 38.07
CA GLN A 454 1.67 24.66 37.71
C GLN A 454 1.78 23.14 37.86
N LYS A 455 1.72 22.41 36.75
CA LYS A 455 1.90 20.95 36.73
C LYS A 455 3.32 20.58 37.13
N VAL A 456 3.47 19.80 38.19
CA VAL A 456 4.60 18.88 38.31
C VAL A 456 4.26 17.65 37.47
N GLU A 457 4.97 17.45 36.36
CA GLU A 457 4.52 16.54 35.32
C GLU A 457 4.64 15.05 35.69
N ARG A 458 3.50 14.37 35.75
CA ARG A 458 3.40 12.90 35.79
C ARG A 458 2.48 12.39 34.68
N HIS A 459 3.00 12.43 33.45
CA HIS A 459 2.72 11.47 32.37
C HIS A 459 1.30 10.86 32.28
N GLN A 460 0.30 11.73 32.32
CA GLN A 460 -1.08 11.36 32.00
C GLN A 460 -1.13 11.07 30.49
N ARG A 461 -1.74 9.95 30.07
CA ARG A 461 -2.00 9.73 28.64
C ARG A 461 -3.10 10.69 28.20
N PHE A 462 -2.87 11.36 27.08
CA PHE A 462 -3.80 12.32 26.49
C PHE A 462 -4.31 11.79 25.16
N HIS A 463 -5.57 12.08 24.86
CA HIS A 463 -6.03 12.07 23.48
C HIS A 463 -5.35 13.24 22.74
N ARG A 464 -4.83 12.98 21.53
CA ARG A 464 -4.10 13.96 20.72
C ARG A 464 -4.49 13.84 19.26
N LEU A 465 -4.37 14.96 18.55
CA LEU A 465 -4.43 14.99 17.09
C LEU A 465 -3.15 14.40 16.48
N ILE A 466 -3.22 13.91 15.25
CA ILE A 466 -2.04 13.39 14.54
C ILE A 466 -0.97 14.47 14.39
N SER A 467 -1.36 15.73 14.19
CA SER A 467 -0.48 16.91 14.18
C SER A 467 0.22 17.21 15.51
N GLU A 468 -0.29 16.69 16.62
CA GLU A 468 0.22 16.92 17.99
C GLU A 468 1.01 15.72 18.54
N ALA A 469 1.04 14.61 17.79
CA ALA A 469 1.71 13.38 18.17
C ALA A 469 3.10 13.28 17.55
N GLY A 470 4.09 12.85 18.34
CA GLY A 470 5.48 12.77 17.92
C GLY A 470 6.32 11.93 18.87
N PRO A 471 7.55 11.52 18.49
CA PRO A 471 8.30 10.47 19.18
C PRO A 471 8.74 10.85 20.60
N SER A 472 8.91 12.15 20.83
CA SER A 472 9.31 12.76 22.10
C SER A 472 8.13 13.39 22.86
N VAL A 473 6.89 13.22 22.38
CA VAL A 473 5.72 13.84 23.00
C VAL A 473 5.35 13.07 24.28
N PRO A 474 5.23 13.72 25.46
CA PRO A 474 4.99 13.01 26.71
C PRO A 474 3.65 12.24 26.74
N PRO A 475 3.61 11.00 27.26
CA PRO A 475 4.75 10.14 27.66
C PRO A 475 5.39 9.38 26.49
N ASP A 476 6.67 9.60 26.20
CA ASP A 476 7.52 8.78 25.30
C ASP A 476 6.93 8.43 23.91
N GLY A 477 6.09 9.32 23.38
CA GLY A 477 5.36 9.17 22.12
C GLY A 477 4.02 8.45 22.23
N TYR A 478 3.59 8.01 23.42
CA TYR A 478 2.30 7.36 23.65
C TYR A 478 1.15 8.36 23.75
N PHE A 479 0.05 8.06 23.05
CA PHE A 479 -1.15 8.88 22.97
C PHE A 479 -2.39 8.02 22.67
N ASP A 480 -3.56 8.60 22.91
CA ASP A 480 -4.84 8.09 22.40
C ASP A 480 -5.25 8.93 21.18
N CYS A 481 -5.91 8.34 20.19
CA CYS A 481 -6.35 9.05 19.00
C CYS A 481 -7.63 8.47 18.40
N THR A 482 -8.45 9.31 17.78
CA THR A 482 -9.60 8.88 16.97
C THR A 482 -9.25 9.10 15.52
N ILE A 483 -9.40 8.07 14.70
CA ILE A 483 -8.98 8.08 13.30
C ILE A 483 -10.05 7.51 12.36
N GLU A 484 -9.94 7.84 11.08
CA GLU A 484 -10.56 7.15 9.96
C GLU A 484 -9.51 6.27 9.27
N VAL A 485 -9.86 5.01 9.02
CA VAL A 485 -9.03 4.07 8.26
C VAL A 485 -9.18 4.38 6.78
N LEU A 486 -8.09 4.71 6.11
CA LEU A 486 -8.07 4.95 4.66
C LEU A 486 -7.64 3.70 3.88
N LYS A 487 -6.69 2.91 4.43
CA LYS A 487 -6.31 1.62 3.86
C LYS A 487 -5.72 0.67 4.89
N ALA A 488 -5.75 -0.62 4.53
CA ALA A 488 -5.22 -1.74 5.31
C ALA A 488 -4.40 -2.66 4.38
N PHE A 489 -3.31 -3.21 4.90
CA PHE A 489 -2.42 -4.15 4.22
C PHE A 489 -1.91 -5.20 5.21
N ASN A 490 -1.91 -6.47 4.80
CA ASN A 490 -1.30 -7.55 5.57
C ASN A 490 0.19 -7.65 5.22
N SER A 491 1.08 -7.46 6.20
CA SER A 491 2.52 -7.51 6.02
C SER A 491 3.08 -8.87 6.47
N LEU A 492 4.27 -9.22 6.01
CA LEU A 492 4.97 -10.43 6.48
C LEU A 492 5.30 -10.30 7.98
N ASN A 493 5.46 -11.43 8.66
CA ASN A 493 5.81 -11.54 10.09
C ASN A 493 4.71 -11.13 11.10
N ASN A 494 3.44 -11.31 10.75
CA ASN A 494 2.27 -11.11 11.63
C ASN A 494 2.10 -9.66 12.16
N VAL A 495 2.66 -8.70 11.44
CA VAL A 495 2.40 -7.26 11.59
C VAL A 495 1.41 -6.85 10.52
N TYR A 496 0.43 -6.02 10.86
CA TYR A 496 -0.58 -5.53 9.94
C TYR A 496 -0.49 -4.02 9.81
N THR A 497 -0.43 -3.49 8.59
CA THR A 497 -0.14 -2.08 8.33
C THR A 497 -1.40 -1.35 7.90
N ILE A 498 -1.82 -0.34 8.65
CA ILE A 498 -2.96 0.51 8.29
C ILE A 498 -2.49 1.94 7.99
N TYR A 499 -3.21 2.63 7.12
CA TYR A 499 -3.02 4.05 6.81
C TYR A 499 -4.25 4.81 7.26
N VAL A 500 -4.04 5.83 8.09
CA VAL A 500 -5.09 6.49 8.86
C VAL A 500 -4.99 8.00 8.79
N THR A 501 -6.12 8.69 8.97
CA THR A 501 -6.17 10.15 9.08
C THR A 501 -7.12 10.59 10.19
N ASP A 502 -6.85 11.74 10.79
CA ASP A 502 -7.79 12.48 11.62
C ASP A 502 -8.08 13.88 11.02
N TYR A 503 -7.69 14.09 9.75
CA TYR A 503 -7.71 15.35 9.01
C TYR A 503 -6.81 16.47 9.58
N THR A 504 -5.74 16.12 10.30
CA THR A 504 -4.66 17.05 10.70
C THR A 504 -3.33 16.73 10.02
N ARG A 505 -2.51 17.76 9.76
CA ARG A 505 -1.20 17.63 9.09
C ARG A 505 -0.09 17.54 10.12
N ASN A 506 0.78 16.53 10.00
CA ASN A 506 1.99 16.41 10.80
C ASN A 506 3.21 16.65 9.90
N GLU A 507 4.05 17.63 10.24
CA GLU A 507 5.20 18.04 9.41
C GLU A 507 6.34 17.01 9.38
N GLN A 508 6.35 16.04 10.30
CA GLN A 508 7.33 14.95 10.36
C GLN A 508 6.85 13.68 9.63
N ALA A 509 5.61 13.64 9.15
CA ALA A 509 5.07 12.52 8.39
C ALA A 509 5.47 12.58 6.91
N ILE A 510 5.69 11.43 6.27
CA ILE A 510 5.94 11.38 4.82
C ILE A 510 4.65 11.68 4.07
N VAL A 511 4.71 12.58 3.09
CA VAL A 511 3.61 12.78 2.12
C VAL A 511 3.40 11.49 1.30
N ILE A 512 2.26 10.82 1.50
CA ILE A 512 2.03 9.46 0.97
C ILE A 512 1.68 9.48 -0.53
N GLN A 513 2.70 9.38 -1.38
CA GLN A 513 2.57 9.38 -2.84
C GLN A 513 2.13 8.00 -3.39
N THR A 514 0.84 7.68 -3.27
CA THR A 514 0.27 6.41 -3.76
C THR A 514 -1.00 6.63 -4.60
N ASN A 515 -1.24 5.74 -5.57
CA ASN A 515 -2.40 5.83 -6.49
C ASN A 515 -3.78 5.72 -5.80
N TRP A 516 -3.84 5.32 -4.52
CA TRP A 516 -5.07 5.26 -3.74
C TRP A 516 -5.27 6.49 -2.83
N CYS A 517 -4.21 7.23 -2.50
CA CYS A 517 -4.30 8.44 -1.69
C CYS A 517 -4.41 9.66 -2.61
N HIS A 518 -5.41 10.52 -2.39
CA HIS A 518 -5.52 11.77 -3.15
C HIS A 518 -4.40 12.75 -2.73
N PRO A 519 -3.73 13.47 -3.65
CA PRO A 519 -2.62 14.35 -3.28
C PRO A 519 -2.97 15.38 -2.19
N SER A 520 -4.16 15.99 -2.24
CA SER A 520 -4.62 16.94 -1.21
C SER A 520 -4.91 16.33 0.15
N LEU A 521 -4.97 14.99 0.26
CA LEU A 521 -5.10 14.26 1.52
C LEU A 521 -3.74 13.69 1.99
N SER A 522 -2.77 13.52 1.10
CA SER A 522 -1.52 12.80 1.37
C SER A 522 -0.59 13.42 2.43
N GLU A 523 -0.80 14.69 2.81
CA GLU A 523 -0.12 15.37 3.93
C GLU A 523 -0.79 15.13 5.30
N PHE A 524 -1.98 14.52 5.30
CA PHE A 524 -2.85 14.29 6.47
C PHE A 524 -2.94 12.80 6.83
N VAL A 525 -2.15 11.93 6.18
CA VAL A 525 -2.18 10.48 6.40
C VAL A 525 -0.90 10.01 7.07
N VAL A 526 -1.03 9.18 8.09
CA VAL A 526 0.11 8.53 8.77
C VAL A 526 -0.04 7.01 8.69
N GLN A 527 1.10 6.31 8.62
CA GLN A 527 1.19 4.86 8.68
C GLN A 527 1.15 4.40 10.14
N PHE A 528 0.33 3.39 10.44
CA PHE A 528 0.30 2.72 11.74
C PHE A 528 0.64 1.23 11.55
N GLU A 529 1.63 0.74 12.29
CA GLU A 529 1.89 -0.70 12.44
C GLU A 529 1.08 -1.28 13.61
N MET A 530 0.32 -2.32 13.32
CA MET A 530 -0.49 -3.05 14.28
C MET A 530 0.20 -4.40 14.54
N TRP A 531 0.60 -4.62 15.79
CA TRP A 531 1.34 -5.80 16.25
C TRP A 531 0.49 -6.66 17.20
N ASP A 532 0.85 -7.93 17.37
CA ASP A 532 0.29 -8.84 18.38
C ASP A 532 -1.26 -8.84 18.41
N GLU A 533 -1.88 -8.50 19.54
CA GLU A 533 -3.36 -8.45 19.67
C GLU A 533 -3.99 -7.40 18.74
N ALA A 534 -3.28 -6.30 18.48
CA ALA A 534 -3.75 -5.26 17.57
C ALA A 534 -3.71 -5.68 16.10
N ALA A 535 -2.78 -6.57 15.71
CA ALA A 535 -2.69 -7.12 14.36
C ALA A 535 -3.92 -7.97 14.01
N GLU A 536 -4.48 -8.72 14.96
CA GLU A 536 -5.69 -9.52 14.76
C GLU A 536 -6.91 -8.66 14.44
N ILE A 537 -7.14 -7.59 15.21
CA ILE A 537 -8.29 -6.68 15.00
C ILE A 537 -8.12 -5.85 13.72
N ALA A 538 -6.88 -5.51 13.36
CA ALA A 538 -6.62 -4.73 12.15
C ALA A 538 -7.04 -5.46 10.85
N LYS A 539 -7.15 -6.81 10.88
CA LYS A 539 -7.70 -7.60 9.77
C LYS A 539 -9.17 -7.25 9.45
N ASP A 540 -9.94 -6.87 10.48
CA ASP A 540 -11.34 -6.44 10.35
C ASP A 540 -11.50 -4.92 10.14
N MET A 541 -10.41 -4.14 10.10
CA MET A 541 -10.43 -2.71 9.81
C MET A 541 -10.53 -2.45 8.31
N HIS A 542 -11.68 -1.94 7.87
CA HIS A 542 -11.93 -1.63 6.46
C HIS A 542 -11.86 -0.10 6.19
N PRO A 543 -11.52 0.32 4.96
CA PRO A 543 -11.56 1.74 4.57
C PRO A 543 -12.90 2.42 4.85
N GLY A 544 -12.84 3.68 5.30
CA GLY A 544 -14.01 4.50 5.67
C GLY A 544 -14.58 4.23 7.06
N GLN A 545 -14.00 3.30 7.84
CA GLN A 545 -14.41 3.02 9.22
C GLN A 545 -13.64 3.89 10.22
N TYR A 546 -14.31 4.27 11.32
CA TYR A 546 -13.73 5.06 12.40
C TYR A 546 -13.38 4.20 13.61
N TYR A 547 -12.24 4.49 14.24
CA TYR A 547 -11.79 3.81 15.45
C TYR A 547 -11.20 4.82 16.43
N LEU A 548 -11.56 4.68 17.71
CA LEU A 548 -10.78 5.20 18.83
C LEU A 548 -9.69 4.17 19.15
N ILE A 549 -8.43 4.56 19.01
CA ILE A 549 -7.25 3.77 19.37
C ILE A 549 -6.66 4.38 20.63
N SER A 550 -6.62 3.63 21.73
CA SER A 550 -5.93 4.04 22.96
C SER A 550 -4.55 3.39 23.06
N ASN A 551 -3.61 4.10 23.68
CA ASN A 551 -2.22 3.69 23.88
C ASN A 551 -1.45 3.38 22.58
N ALA A 552 -1.75 4.09 21.49
CA ALA A 552 -0.89 4.14 20.31
C ALA A 552 0.44 4.82 20.66
N ARG A 553 1.52 4.48 19.97
CA ARG A 553 2.82 5.14 20.13
C ARG A 553 3.32 5.71 18.81
N MET A 554 3.50 7.02 18.72
CA MET A 554 4.22 7.63 17.61
C MET A 554 5.72 7.38 17.80
N ARG A 555 6.41 6.93 16.75
CA ARG A 555 7.86 6.66 16.75
C ARG A 555 8.51 7.07 15.44
N ILE A 556 9.83 7.17 15.43
CA ILE A 556 10.62 7.13 14.20
C ILE A 556 10.96 5.66 13.92
N ASN A 557 10.78 5.20 12.69
CA ASN A 557 11.15 3.85 12.26
C ASN A 557 12.62 3.76 11.79
N THR A 558 13.06 2.55 11.44
CA THR A 558 14.44 2.28 10.99
C THR A 558 14.85 3.04 9.72
N SER A 559 13.87 3.54 8.95
CA SER A 559 14.08 4.33 7.74
C SER A 559 14.08 5.85 8.01
N GLY A 560 13.98 6.28 9.26
CA GLY A 560 13.99 7.69 9.66
C GLY A 560 12.63 8.40 9.58
N TYR A 561 11.53 7.65 9.43
CA TYR A 561 10.20 8.23 9.19
C TYR A 561 9.23 8.08 10.37
N LEU A 562 8.31 9.04 10.51
CA LEU A 562 7.27 9.03 11.54
C LEU A 562 6.18 7.99 11.23
N GLU A 563 5.86 7.16 12.22
CA GLU A 563 4.75 6.20 12.17
C GLU A 563 4.14 5.94 13.55
N GLY A 564 2.88 5.52 13.58
CA GLY A 564 2.26 4.95 14.76
C GLY A 564 2.61 3.46 14.93
N LYS A 565 2.70 3.01 16.17
CA LYS A 565 2.72 1.59 16.55
C LYS A 565 1.64 1.29 17.59
N VAL A 566 0.85 0.25 17.36
CA VAL A 566 -0.16 -0.28 18.29
C VAL A 566 0.15 -1.76 18.55
N VAL A 567 -0.13 -2.25 19.75
CA VAL A 567 0.23 -3.62 20.19
C VAL A 567 -0.91 -4.28 20.98
N GLU A 568 -1.50 -3.53 21.90
CA GLU A 568 -2.59 -4.02 22.76
C GLU A 568 -3.96 -3.95 22.04
N ASN A 569 -4.86 -4.87 22.37
CA ASN A 569 -6.28 -4.72 22.07
C ASN A 569 -6.90 -3.60 22.93
N LYS A 570 -6.81 -2.35 22.43
CA LYS A 570 -7.46 -1.15 23.00
C LYS A 570 -8.04 -0.27 21.88
N MET A 571 -8.89 -0.88 21.06
CA MET A 571 -9.46 -0.23 19.88
C MET A 571 -10.97 -0.40 19.84
N THR A 572 -11.69 0.72 19.89
CA THR A 572 -13.15 0.75 19.84
C THR A 572 -13.59 1.25 18.47
N LYS A 573 -14.30 0.41 17.71
CA LYS A 573 -14.98 0.81 16.47
C LYS A 573 -16.11 1.78 16.80
N LEU A 574 -16.30 2.82 15.99
CA LEU A 574 -17.34 3.83 16.17
C LEU A 574 -18.25 3.92 14.93
N SER A 575 -19.54 4.18 15.13
CA SER A 575 -20.47 4.60 14.08
C SER A 575 -20.44 6.13 13.91
N GLU A 576 -20.88 6.67 12.77
CA GLU A 576 -21.08 8.12 12.62
C GLU A 576 -22.16 8.67 13.58
N ASP A 577 -23.05 7.79 14.06
CA ASP A 577 -24.11 8.09 15.03
C ASP A 577 -23.61 8.22 16.48
N ASP A 578 -22.35 7.85 16.79
CA ASP A 578 -21.74 7.96 18.13
C ASP A 578 -21.39 9.42 18.49
N LEU A 579 -22.34 10.34 18.31
CA LEU A 579 -22.18 11.78 18.52
C LEU A 579 -21.91 12.18 19.99
N TRP A 580 -22.06 11.23 20.92
CA TRP A 580 -21.62 11.35 22.32
C TRP A 580 -20.10 11.30 22.46
N ASN A 581 -19.39 10.70 21.48
CA ASN A 581 -17.94 10.64 21.43
C ASN A 581 -17.37 11.97 20.91
N VAL A 582 -17.01 12.86 21.83
CA VAL A 582 -16.51 14.22 21.51
C VAL A 582 -15.31 14.19 20.53
N PRO A 583 -14.29 13.31 20.68
CA PRO A 583 -13.24 13.16 19.67
C PRO A 583 -13.72 12.78 18.26
N LEU A 584 -14.70 11.88 18.14
CA LEU A 584 -15.27 11.51 16.84
C LEU A 584 -16.04 12.68 16.23
N LYS A 585 -16.88 13.37 17.01
CA LYS A 585 -17.60 14.56 16.56
C LYS A 585 -16.63 15.60 15.98
N ALA A 586 -15.51 15.86 16.67
CA ALA A 586 -14.46 16.75 16.20
C ALA A 586 -13.77 16.24 14.92
N LEU A 587 -13.54 14.93 14.77
CA LEU A 587 -13.03 14.34 13.52
C LEU A 587 -14.01 14.51 12.37
N LEU A 588 -15.31 14.25 12.58
CA LEU A 588 -16.35 14.41 11.56
C LEU A 588 -16.54 15.88 11.16
N GLU A 589 -16.37 16.81 12.10
CA GLU A 589 -16.34 18.25 11.81
C GLU A 589 -15.11 18.64 10.98
N ARG A 590 -13.91 18.12 11.30
CA ARG A 590 -12.71 18.32 10.45
C ARG A 590 -12.85 17.65 9.08
N LYS A 591 -13.47 16.47 8.99
CA LYS A 591 -13.79 15.77 7.73
C LYS A 591 -14.70 16.63 6.86
N ARG A 592 -15.79 17.17 7.42
CA ARG A 592 -16.69 18.11 6.73
C ARG A 592 -15.95 19.39 6.33
N ALA A 593 -15.10 19.96 7.18
CA ALA A 593 -14.31 21.15 6.86
C ALA A 593 -13.30 20.90 5.74
N PHE A 594 -12.61 19.75 5.74
CA PHE A 594 -11.71 19.32 4.67
C PHE A 594 -12.45 19.07 3.36
N GLN A 595 -13.62 18.40 3.41
CA GLN A 595 -14.48 18.19 2.25
C GLN A 595 -15.05 19.52 1.72
N ALA A 596 -15.45 20.45 2.58
CA ALA A 596 -15.92 21.78 2.19
C ALA A 596 -14.79 22.65 1.63
N LYS A 597 -13.58 22.59 2.19
CA LYS A 597 -12.38 23.23 1.62
C LYS A 597 -12.06 22.65 0.26
N LYS A 598 -12.04 21.32 0.11
CA LYS A 598 -11.86 20.64 -1.18
C LYS A 598 -12.98 20.95 -2.17
N ALA A 599 -14.23 21.09 -1.73
CA ALA A 599 -15.37 21.45 -2.58
C ALA A 599 -15.34 22.92 -2.99
N LYS A 600 -14.86 23.81 -2.11
CA LYS A 600 -14.62 25.22 -2.43
C LYS A 600 -13.43 25.38 -3.39
N GLU A 601 -12.30 24.74 -3.13
CA GLU A 601 -11.15 24.68 -4.04
C GLU A 601 -11.55 24.06 -5.39
N ALA A 602 -12.37 23.00 -5.38
CA ALA A 602 -12.92 22.43 -6.60
C ALA A 602 -13.83 23.44 -7.31
N SER A 603 -14.75 24.11 -6.62
CA SER A 603 -15.68 25.09 -7.18
C SER A 603 -14.97 26.34 -7.74
N GLU A 604 -13.95 26.86 -7.05
CA GLU A 604 -13.11 27.98 -7.49
C GLU A 604 -12.18 27.55 -8.64
N SER A 605 -11.77 26.28 -8.71
CA SER A 605 -11.05 25.74 -9.86
C SER A 605 -11.95 25.45 -11.07
N LEU A 606 -13.22 25.08 -10.82
CA LEU A 606 -14.23 24.83 -11.84
C LEU A 606 -14.69 26.14 -12.50
N SER A 607 -14.91 27.21 -11.71
CA SER A 607 -15.25 28.53 -12.25
C SER A 607 -14.11 29.17 -13.05
N ASN A 608 -12.87 28.74 -12.81
CA ASN A 608 -11.68 29.17 -13.55
C ASN A 608 -11.17 28.13 -14.57
N TYR A 609 -11.93 27.07 -14.88
CA TYR A 609 -11.56 26.11 -15.93
C TYR A 609 -11.87 26.72 -17.31
N GLN A 610 -10.85 26.84 -18.18
CA GLN A 610 -10.99 27.48 -19.49
C GLN A 610 -10.34 26.64 -20.60
N LEU A 611 -10.86 26.79 -21.81
CA LEU A 611 -10.32 26.19 -23.03
C LEU A 611 -9.39 27.16 -23.75
N PHE A 612 -8.51 26.68 -24.62
CA PHE A 612 -7.51 27.56 -25.25
C PHE A 612 -8.12 28.61 -26.21
N GLN A 613 -9.25 28.30 -26.82
CA GLN A 613 -10.14 29.25 -27.53
C GLN A 613 -10.67 30.42 -26.67
N ASP A 614 -10.86 30.23 -25.36
CA ASP A 614 -11.64 31.14 -24.50
C ASP A 614 -10.78 32.06 -23.60
N ILE A 615 -9.45 31.89 -23.62
CA ILE A 615 -8.53 32.53 -22.66
C ILE A 615 -8.46 34.05 -22.84
N LYS A 616 -8.39 34.78 -21.73
CA LYS A 616 -8.17 36.23 -21.68
C LYS A 616 -6.76 36.57 -21.17
N GLU A 617 -6.14 37.60 -21.73
CA GLU A 617 -4.81 38.03 -21.30
C GLU A 617 -4.75 38.35 -19.79
N HIS A 618 -3.65 37.96 -19.15
CA HIS A 618 -3.32 38.20 -17.74
C HIS A 618 -4.19 37.51 -16.69
N THR A 619 -5.31 36.89 -17.06
CA THR A 619 -6.10 36.05 -16.14
C THR A 619 -5.36 34.77 -15.76
N PHE A 620 -5.63 34.27 -14.55
CA PHE A 620 -5.23 32.93 -14.11
C PHE A 620 -6.38 31.95 -14.39
N PHE A 621 -6.06 30.77 -14.90
CA PHE A 621 -7.05 29.74 -15.23
C PHE A 621 -6.49 28.32 -15.00
N HIS A 622 -7.37 27.32 -15.10
CA HIS A 622 -7.01 25.91 -15.12
C HIS A 622 -7.41 25.29 -16.46
N CYS A 623 -6.66 24.30 -16.93
CA CYS A 623 -6.99 23.56 -18.15
C CYS A 623 -6.64 22.07 -18.03
N THR A 624 -7.24 21.26 -18.89
CA THR A 624 -6.83 19.87 -19.14
C THR A 624 -6.22 19.82 -20.53
N ALA A 625 -4.95 19.45 -20.63
CA ALA A 625 -4.20 19.47 -21.88
C ALA A 625 -3.34 18.21 -22.04
N GLU A 626 -3.02 17.87 -23.28
CA GLU A 626 -2.01 16.87 -23.64
C GLU A 626 -0.65 17.55 -23.79
N LEU A 627 0.39 16.94 -23.22
CA LEU A 627 1.77 17.42 -23.37
C LEU A 627 2.36 16.87 -24.68
N LEU A 628 2.65 17.75 -25.63
CA LEU A 628 3.20 17.39 -26.94
C LEU A 628 4.72 17.36 -26.95
N HIS A 629 5.36 18.37 -26.35
CA HIS A 629 6.82 18.50 -26.36
C HIS A 629 7.36 19.19 -25.09
N ILE A 630 8.65 18.95 -24.79
CA ILE A 630 9.38 19.55 -23.68
C ILE A 630 10.70 20.11 -24.24
N GLU A 631 10.90 21.41 -24.13
CA GLU A 631 12.14 22.09 -24.53
C GLU A 631 12.94 22.45 -23.27
N ALA A 632 14.15 21.90 -23.15
CA ALA A 632 15.12 22.29 -22.13
C ALA A 632 16.23 23.13 -22.78
N SER A 633 16.10 24.46 -22.75
CA SER A 633 17.09 25.36 -23.32
C SER A 633 18.35 25.41 -22.46
N THR A 634 19.52 25.45 -23.12
CA THR A 634 20.84 25.68 -22.50
C THR A 634 20.89 26.90 -21.60
N ASN A 635 20.00 27.88 -21.83
CA ASN A 635 19.92 29.14 -21.09
C ASN A 635 19.12 29.00 -19.77
N GLY A 636 18.93 27.79 -19.26
CA GLY A 636 18.22 27.50 -18.01
C GLY A 636 16.72 27.80 -18.05
N ARG A 637 16.13 27.90 -19.25
CA ARG A 637 14.68 28.05 -19.45
C ARG A 637 14.12 26.71 -19.91
N THR A 638 13.02 26.29 -19.30
CA THR A 638 12.37 25.02 -19.61
C THR A 638 10.92 25.30 -20.00
N CYS A 639 10.51 24.81 -21.16
CA CYS A 639 9.19 25.07 -21.73
C CYS A 639 8.42 23.75 -21.91
N LEU A 640 7.13 23.75 -21.59
CA LEU A 640 6.19 22.70 -21.97
C LEU A 640 5.32 23.18 -23.13
N TYR A 641 5.11 22.34 -24.13
CA TYR A 641 4.22 22.62 -25.25
C TYR A 641 3.00 21.73 -25.14
N VAL A 642 1.84 22.34 -24.91
CA VAL A 642 0.60 21.63 -24.60
C VAL A 642 -0.54 22.04 -25.53
N THR A 643 -1.47 21.11 -25.79
CA THR A 643 -2.71 21.40 -26.53
C THR A 643 -3.92 20.93 -25.76
N ASP A 644 -5.03 21.67 -25.85
CA ASP A 644 -6.35 21.23 -25.40
C ASP A 644 -7.27 20.84 -26.59
N TYR A 645 -6.73 20.83 -27.81
CA TYR A 645 -7.44 20.61 -29.08
C TYR A 645 -8.51 21.68 -29.44
N THR A 646 -8.41 22.91 -28.92
CA THR A 646 -9.14 24.07 -29.45
C THR A 646 -8.21 25.05 -30.17
N SER A 647 -8.71 25.68 -31.24
CA SER A 647 -7.98 26.73 -31.98
C SER A 647 -8.13 28.08 -31.28
N ASN A 648 -7.04 28.85 -31.26
CA ASN A 648 -7.06 30.26 -30.95
C ASN A 648 -6.02 31.00 -31.83
N PRO A 649 -6.46 31.83 -32.81
CA PRO A 649 -5.58 32.58 -33.72
C PRO A 649 -4.61 33.59 -33.06
N THR A 650 -4.60 33.70 -31.72
CA THR A 650 -3.66 34.54 -30.97
C THR A 650 -2.52 33.74 -30.32
N LEU A 651 -2.54 32.40 -30.41
CA LEU A 651 -1.41 31.53 -30.07
C LEU A 651 -0.33 31.59 -31.16
N ALA A 652 0.88 31.13 -30.84
CA ALA A 652 1.98 31.09 -31.81
C ALA A 652 1.85 29.87 -32.74
N ASN A 653 2.35 30.03 -33.97
CA ASN A 653 2.62 28.91 -34.87
C ASN A 653 4.07 28.45 -34.68
N PHE A 654 4.27 27.13 -34.50
CA PHE A 654 5.57 26.54 -34.19
C PHE A 654 6.10 25.71 -35.36
N THR A 655 6.24 26.37 -36.52
CA THR A 655 6.70 25.78 -37.79
C THR A 655 8.07 25.10 -37.73
N ASP A 656 8.87 25.45 -36.72
CA ASP A 656 10.28 25.11 -36.63
C ASP A 656 10.53 23.93 -35.66
N GLN A 657 9.48 23.41 -35.00
CA GLN A 657 9.56 22.25 -34.09
C GLN A 657 8.79 21.04 -34.65
N PRO A 658 9.47 19.99 -35.15
CA PRO A 658 8.81 18.86 -35.81
C PRO A 658 7.80 18.09 -34.96
N ALA A 659 7.89 18.17 -33.62
CA ALA A 659 6.92 17.58 -32.70
C ALA A 659 5.55 18.29 -32.67
N LEU A 660 5.43 19.46 -33.31
CA LEU A 660 4.25 20.33 -33.26
C LEU A 660 3.61 20.56 -34.64
N TYR A 661 4.10 19.92 -35.70
CA TYR A 661 3.51 20.04 -37.04
C TYR A 661 2.04 19.64 -37.06
N GLY A 662 1.21 20.48 -37.70
CA GLY A 662 -0.25 20.31 -37.76
C GLY A 662 -1.02 20.90 -36.58
N PHE A 663 -0.35 21.35 -35.50
CA PHE A 663 -1.00 21.97 -34.33
C PHE A 663 -0.92 23.52 -34.33
N ASN A 664 -0.76 24.14 -35.51
CA ASN A 664 -0.83 25.61 -35.67
C ASN A 664 -2.10 26.16 -35.02
N GLU A 665 -2.00 27.29 -34.32
CA GLU A 665 -3.08 27.89 -33.49
C GLU A 665 -3.67 27.02 -32.37
N HIS A 666 -3.16 25.81 -32.11
CA HIS A 666 -3.70 24.87 -31.09
C HIS A 666 -2.73 24.59 -29.92
N VAL A 667 -1.53 25.18 -29.91
CA VAL A 667 -0.49 24.92 -28.88
C VAL A 667 -0.20 26.14 -28.02
N VAL A 668 -0.16 25.93 -26.71
CA VAL A 668 0.37 26.91 -25.74
C VAL A 668 1.79 26.48 -25.33
N LYS A 669 2.76 27.38 -25.54
CA LYS A 669 4.11 27.28 -24.95
C LYS A 669 4.08 27.83 -23.52
N ILE A 670 4.33 26.97 -22.53
CA ILE A 670 4.33 27.31 -21.10
C ILE A 670 5.78 27.36 -20.59
N LEU A 671 6.23 28.55 -20.21
CA LEU A 671 7.53 28.75 -19.56
C LEU A 671 7.45 28.36 -18.06
N LEU A 672 8.34 27.46 -17.63
CA LEU A 672 8.51 27.05 -16.24
C LEU A 672 9.55 27.93 -15.52
N ILE A 673 9.14 28.48 -14.38
CA ILE A 673 9.94 29.37 -13.51
C ILE A 673 10.01 28.75 -12.11
N GLU A 674 11.05 29.11 -11.33
CA GLU A 674 11.25 28.62 -9.96
C GLU A 674 11.21 27.07 -9.87
N GLU A 675 10.60 26.52 -8.83
CA GLU A 675 10.54 25.08 -8.56
C GLU A 675 9.74 24.30 -9.62
N GLN A 676 8.81 24.97 -10.33
CA GLN A 676 8.06 24.34 -11.42
C GLN A 676 8.98 23.78 -12.52
N ARG A 677 10.20 24.28 -12.68
CA ARG A 677 11.19 23.70 -13.62
C ARG A 677 11.48 22.23 -13.37
N GLN A 678 11.42 21.77 -12.11
CA GLN A 678 11.66 20.36 -11.77
C GLN A 678 10.59 19.42 -12.36
N ILE A 679 9.38 19.94 -12.65
CA ILE A 679 8.27 19.17 -13.23
C ILE A 679 8.64 18.60 -14.60
N ALA A 680 9.48 19.30 -15.38
CA ALA A 680 9.95 18.84 -16.70
C ALA A 680 10.72 17.49 -16.64
N ASN A 681 11.29 17.13 -15.50
CA ASN A 681 11.97 15.86 -15.28
C ASN A 681 11.01 14.69 -14.95
N VAL A 682 9.73 14.99 -14.76
CA VAL A 682 8.70 14.06 -14.23
C VAL A 682 7.49 13.94 -15.16
N VAL A 683 7.31 14.87 -16.10
CA VAL A 683 6.27 14.82 -17.13
C VAL A 683 6.77 14.17 -18.41
N GLU A 684 5.86 13.46 -19.08
CA GLU A 684 6.10 12.65 -20.27
C GLU A 684 5.23 13.16 -21.44
N PRO A 685 5.79 13.38 -22.64
CA PRO A 685 5.01 13.64 -23.85
C PRO A 685 3.98 12.54 -24.15
N GLY A 686 2.86 12.90 -24.78
CA GLY A 686 1.71 12.02 -25.02
C GLY A 686 0.89 11.68 -23.77
N SER A 687 1.24 12.24 -22.60
CA SER A 687 0.41 12.13 -21.39
C SER A 687 -0.49 13.36 -21.19
N PHE A 688 -1.61 13.13 -20.52
CA PHE A 688 -2.61 14.15 -20.19
C PHE A 688 -2.36 14.75 -18.80
N TYR A 689 -2.55 16.06 -18.66
CA TYR A 689 -2.32 16.79 -17.42
C TYR A 689 -3.45 17.79 -17.14
N CYS A 690 -3.80 17.91 -15.86
CA CYS A 690 -4.47 19.10 -15.33
C CYS A 690 -3.38 20.11 -14.98
N ILE A 691 -3.46 21.31 -15.58
CA ILE A 691 -2.54 22.42 -15.34
C ILE A 691 -3.33 23.50 -14.62
N ARG A 692 -2.80 24.00 -13.49
CA ARG A 692 -3.50 24.90 -12.58
C ARG A 692 -2.79 26.25 -12.47
N ASN A 693 -3.55 27.32 -12.24
CA ASN A 693 -3.05 28.68 -12.10
C ASN A 693 -2.13 29.09 -13.27
N LEU A 694 -2.45 28.61 -14.47
CA LEU A 694 -1.76 29.01 -15.69
C LEU A 694 -2.12 30.46 -16.01
N ARG A 695 -1.12 31.27 -16.35
CA ARG A 695 -1.32 32.67 -16.75
C ARG A 695 -0.73 32.92 -18.12
N LEU A 696 -1.54 33.41 -19.07
CA LEU A 696 -1.05 33.88 -20.36
C LEU A 696 -0.51 35.32 -20.27
N ARG A 697 0.55 35.57 -21.05
CA ARG A 697 1.02 36.91 -21.44
C ARG A 697 1.38 36.93 -22.92
N LYS A 698 1.15 38.04 -23.60
CA LYS A 698 1.54 38.23 -24.99
C LYS A 698 3.04 38.47 -25.10
N SER A 699 3.73 37.59 -25.82
CA SER A 699 5.10 37.74 -26.30
C SER A 699 5.10 38.55 -27.60
N PRO A 700 6.00 39.54 -27.78
CA PRO A 700 6.13 40.25 -29.06
C PRO A 700 6.58 39.39 -30.24
N LEU A 701 7.15 38.20 -29.97
CA LEU A 701 7.72 37.29 -30.98
C LEU A 701 7.02 35.92 -31.03
N GLU A 702 6.43 35.46 -29.93
CA GLU A 702 5.91 34.09 -29.77
C GLU A 702 4.42 34.05 -29.39
N GLY A 703 3.61 34.99 -29.90
CA GLY A 703 2.16 35.04 -29.63
C GLY A 703 1.83 35.04 -28.13
N PHE A 704 0.73 34.40 -27.73
CA PHE A 704 0.50 34.14 -26.30
C PHE A 704 1.36 32.99 -25.75
N CYS A 705 2.14 33.30 -24.72
CA CYS A 705 2.91 32.33 -23.94
C CYS A 705 2.33 32.18 -22.53
N GLY A 706 2.25 30.94 -22.05
CA GLY A 706 1.92 30.61 -20.68
C GLY A 706 3.12 30.79 -19.75
N ILE A 707 2.85 31.12 -18.49
CA ILE A 707 3.85 31.18 -17.42
C ILE A 707 3.34 30.37 -16.24
N LEU A 708 4.21 29.53 -15.69
CA LEU A 708 3.98 28.72 -14.49
C LEU A 708 5.15 28.93 -13.51
N GLY A 709 4.86 29.22 -12.25
CA GLY A 709 5.84 29.52 -11.19
C GLY A 709 5.28 29.22 -9.80
N GLY A 710 6.02 29.58 -8.75
CA GLY A 710 5.72 29.22 -7.37
C GLY A 710 6.15 27.80 -6.98
N THR A 711 5.84 27.42 -5.73
CA THR A 711 6.21 26.14 -5.10
C THR A 711 5.08 25.10 -5.13
N ASP A 712 3.85 25.51 -5.49
CA ASP A 712 2.68 24.64 -5.52
C ASP A 712 2.77 23.53 -6.59
N LYS A 713 2.10 22.39 -6.36
CA LYS A 713 2.02 21.32 -7.35
C LYS A 713 0.97 21.62 -8.44
N LEU A 714 1.32 22.53 -9.36
CA LEU A 714 0.40 23.06 -10.36
C LEU A 714 0.14 22.13 -11.57
N VAL A 715 1.01 21.15 -11.84
CA VAL A 715 0.82 20.16 -12.91
C VAL A 715 0.54 18.78 -12.32
N VAL A 716 -0.61 18.18 -12.70
CA VAL A 716 -1.08 16.89 -12.17
C VAL A 716 -1.39 15.93 -13.32
N LYS A 717 -0.68 14.80 -13.37
CA LYS A 717 -0.88 13.75 -14.40
C LYS A 717 -2.26 13.12 -14.26
N LEU A 718 -2.98 13.00 -15.37
CA LEU A 718 -4.30 12.39 -15.45
C LEU A 718 -4.18 10.97 -16.05
N ASN A 719 -5.11 10.09 -15.67
CA ASN A 719 -5.12 8.70 -16.15
C ASN A 719 -6.28 8.51 -17.15
N PRO A 720 -6.02 8.31 -18.46
CA PRO A 720 -7.07 8.14 -19.47
C PRO A 720 -7.89 6.85 -19.32
N LYS A 721 -7.50 5.93 -18.43
CA LYS A 721 -8.30 4.75 -18.08
C LYS A 721 -9.34 5.00 -16.98
N LYS A 722 -9.41 6.22 -16.43
CA LYS A 722 -10.44 6.64 -15.47
C LYS A 722 -11.50 7.49 -16.17
N THR A 723 -12.75 7.05 -16.09
CA THR A 723 -13.92 7.75 -16.63
C THR A 723 -14.48 8.83 -15.69
N ASP A 724 -13.91 9.00 -14.49
CA ASP A 724 -14.39 9.88 -13.42
C ASP A 724 -14.12 11.38 -13.64
N ASN A 725 -13.38 11.75 -14.70
CA ASN A 725 -12.97 13.13 -14.97
C ASN A 725 -13.59 13.67 -16.28
N GLU A 726 -14.64 14.50 -16.14
CA GLU A 726 -15.35 15.07 -17.29
C GLU A 726 -14.46 15.96 -18.18
N HIS A 727 -13.54 16.73 -17.62
CA HIS A 727 -12.62 17.57 -18.42
C HIS A 727 -11.64 16.72 -19.23
N LEU A 728 -11.19 15.58 -18.70
CA LEU A 728 -10.38 14.61 -19.44
C LEU A 728 -11.20 13.91 -20.53
N ASN A 729 -12.40 13.44 -20.21
CA ASN A 729 -13.33 12.85 -21.19
C ASN A 729 -13.68 13.86 -22.31
N SER A 730 -13.71 15.16 -22.00
CA SER A 730 -13.94 16.22 -22.98
C SER A 730 -12.70 16.54 -23.81
N LEU A 731 -11.50 16.54 -23.21
CA LEU A 731 -10.24 16.62 -23.96
C LEU A 731 -10.10 15.43 -24.92
N LEU A 732 -10.39 14.21 -24.48
CA LEU A 732 -10.33 13.00 -25.31
C LEU A 732 -11.35 13.04 -26.46
N ARG A 733 -12.59 13.49 -26.22
CA ARG A 733 -13.56 13.74 -27.29
C ARG A 733 -13.07 14.81 -28.28
N ARG A 734 -12.46 15.91 -27.82
CA ARG A 734 -11.85 16.91 -28.73
C ARG A 734 -10.63 16.38 -29.47
N ARG A 735 -9.83 15.50 -28.87
CA ARG A 735 -8.71 14.79 -29.52
C ARG A 735 -9.21 13.88 -30.63
N GLU A 736 -10.26 13.10 -30.38
CA GLU A 736 -10.91 12.27 -31.41
C GLU A 736 -11.51 13.12 -32.53
N ILE A 737 -12.23 14.19 -32.19
CA ILE A 737 -12.79 15.15 -33.17
C ILE A 737 -11.68 15.82 -33.97
N TRP A 738 -10.58 16.26 -33.34
CA TRP A 738 -9.45 16.89 -34.01
C TRP A 738 -8.66 15.88 -34.86
N GLN A 739 -8.47 14.64 -34.40
CA GLN A 739 -7.84 13.59 -35.22
C GLN A 739 -8.71 13.26 -36.44
N HIS A 740 -10.03 13.12 -36.25
CA HIS A 740 -10.98 12.88 -37.33
C HIS A 740 -11.11 14.08 -38.28
N ASN A 741 -11.07 15.31 -37.76
CA ASN A 741 -11.11 16.54 -38.54
C ASN A 741 -9.77 16.83 -39.22
N ASN A 742 -8.62 16.47 -38.65
CA ASN A 742 -7.31 16.61 -39.31
C ASN A 742 -7.14 15.50 -40.37
N HIS A 743 -7.68 14.29 -40.15
CA HIS A 743 -7.86 13.31 -41.23
C HIS A 743 -8.80 13.82 -42.33
N LYS A 744 -9.92 14.47 -42.00
CA LYS A 744 -10.86 15.06 -42.98
C LYS A 744 -10.31 16.28 -43.69
N SER A 745 -9.61 17.17 -43.00
CA SER A 745 -8.92 18.33 -43.57
C SER A 745 -7.80 17.87 -44.48
N ARG A 746 -6.97 16.90 -44.07
CA ARG A 746 -6.05 16.24 -45.00
C ARG A 746 -6.77 15.63 -46.20
N GLN A 747 -7.93 14.98 -46.02
CA GLN A 747 -8.76 14.46 -47.12
C GLN A 747 -9.51 15.53 -47.94
N GLN A 748 -9.58 16.78 -47.48
CA GLN A 748 -10.18 17.91 -48.20
C GLN A 748 -9.12 18.81 -48.84
N GLU A 749 -7.93 18.92 -48.26
CA GLU A 749 -6.71 19.49 -48.85
C GLU A 749 -6.25 18.59 -50.01
N LEU A 750 -6.24 17.25 -49.82
CA LEU A 750 -6.16 16.23 -50.90
C LEU A 750 -7.33 16.27 -51.92
N ARG A 751 -8.24 17.23 -51.80
CA ARG A 751 -9.32 17.51 -52.78
C ARG A 751 -9.51 19.01 -53.03
N GLY A 752 -8.56 19.84 -52.61
CA GLY A 752 -8.83 21.24 -52.25
C GLY A 752 -7.87 22.28 -52.80
N GLU A 753 -6.67 21.90 -53.24
CA GLU A 753 -5.83 22.78 -54.06
C GLU A 753 -4.93 21.98 -55.01
N ASN A 754 -4.97 22.30 -56.31
CA ASN A 754 -4.28 21.53 -57.34
C ASN A 754 -2.78 21.89 -57.42
N SER A 755 -1.89 20.93 -57.14
CA SER A 755 -0.62 20.75 -57.90
C SER A 755 0.30 19.62 -57.42
N ALA A 756 0.14 19.05 -56.22
CA ALA A 756 1.02 17.99 -55.69
C ALA A 756 0.26 16.95 -54.84
N GLU A 757 -0.42 16.00 -55.50
CA GLU A 757 -1.24 14.98 -54.81
C GLU A 757 -0.45 13.73 -54.38
N PHE A 758 0.69 13.44 -55.03
CA PHE A 758 1.55 12.27 -54.77
C PHE A 758 3.03 12.66 -54.85
N SER A 759 3.87 12.01 -54.04
CA SER A 759 5.33 12.10 -54.18
C SER A 759 5.85 11.07 -55.19
N SER A 760 6.92 11.42 -55.92
CA SER A 760 7.65 10.44 -56.74
C SER A 760 8.48 9.51 -55.86
N ILE A 761 8.85 8.35 -56.38
CA ILE A 761 9.76 7.42 -55.68
C ILE A 761 11.14 8.07 -55.49
N GLU A 762 11.61 8.89 -56.43
CA GLU A 762 12.86 9.65 -56.28
C GLU A 762 12.81 10.62 -55.09
N GLU A 763 11.71 11.36 -54.90
CA GLU A 763 11.50 12.23 -53.73
C GLU A 763 11.43 11.42 -52.42
N VAL A 764 10.65 10.33 -52.41
CA VAL A 764 10.50 9.46 -51.23
C VAL A 764 11.82 8.77 -50.84
N VAL A 765 12.71 8.49 -51.80
CA VAL A 765 14.04 7.93 -51.53
C VAL A 765 15.05 9.00 -51.11
N SER A 766 15.06 10.16 -51.77
CA SER A 766 16.05 11.23 -51.53
C SER A 766 15.78 12.08 -50.29
N THR A 767 14.52 12.18 -49.83
CA THR A 767 14.15 12.89 -48.61
C THR A 767 14.88 12.34 -47.38
N ARG A 768 15.57 13.22 -46.63
CA ARG A 768 16.30 12.83 -45.40
C ARG A 768 15.40 12.45 -44.22
N TRP A 769 14.11 12.75 -44.30
CA TRP A 769 13.16 12.52 -43.20
C TRP A 769 12.44 11.17 -43.32
N SER A 770 12.27 10.52 -42.18
CA SER A 770 11.36 9.40 -41.96
C SER A 770 9.94 9.93 -41.77
N GLY A 771 8.97 9.35 -42.47
CA GLY A 771 7.58 9.81 -42.45
C GLY A 771 6.65 8.95 -43.30
N GLN A 772 5.38 9.34 -43.34
CA GLN A 772 4.36 8.75 -44.21
C GLN A 772 4.32 9.49 -45.55
N HIS A 773 4.27 8.73 -46.65
CA HIS A 773 4.22 9.24 -48.01
C HIS A 773 3.12 8.53 -48.78
N ARG A 774 2.55 9.18 -49.79
CA ARG A 774 1.61 8.54 -50.74
C ARG A 774 2.23 8.60 -52.13
N ILE A 775 2.46 7.43 -52.72
CA ILE A 775 3.03 7.27 -54.06
C ILE A 775 2.00 6.68 -55.01
N ARG A 776 2.06 7.05 -56.29
CA ARG A 776 1.37 6.36 -57.38
C ARG A 776 2.38 5.45 -58.08
N ALA A 777 2.10 4.15 -58.13
CA ALA A 777 3.01 3.19 -58.74
C ALA A 777 2.29 1.95 -59.26
N ARG A 778 2.81 1.36 -60.34
CA ARG A 778 2.46 0.01 -60.78
C ARG A 778 3.31 -1.02 -60.03
N LEU A 779 2.84 -2.25 -59.91
CA LEU A 779 3.61 -3.32 -59.30
C LEU A 779 4.42 -4.09 -60.37
N ILE A 780 5.72 -4.27 -60.13
CA ILE A 780 6.64 -4.98 -61.03
C ILE A 780 6.90 -6.41 -60.56
N ASP A 781 7.16 -6.60 -59.27
CA ASP A 781 7.62 -7.89 -58.72
C ASP A 781 7.30 -8.02 -57.23
N PHE A 782 7.47 -9.22 -56.67
CA PHE A 782 7.45 -9.46 -55.22
C PHE A 782 8.49 -10.50 -54.80
N TYR A 783 8.99 -10.37 -53.57
CA TYR A 783 9.97 -11.29 -52.98
C TYR A 783 9.52 -11.74 -51.57
N PRO A 784 9.66 -13.02 -51.19
CA PRO A 784 10.21 -14.13 -51.98
C PRO A 784 9.30 -14.63 -53.11
N LEU A 785 9.91 -15.21 -54.15
CA LEU A 785 9.27 -15.76 -55.37
C LEU A 785 8.40 -17.02 -55.14
N ASP A 786 8.19 -17.39 -53.88
CA ASP A 786 7.16 -18.31 -53.42
C ASP A 786 6.54 -17.74 -52.14
N MET A 787 5.22 -17.57 -52.11
CA MET A 787 4.53 -17.05 -50.93
C MET A 787 4.60 -18.00 -49.73
N GLN A 788 4.92 -19.28 -49.92
CA GLN A 788 5.21 -20.21 -48.81
C GLN A 788 6.52 -19.86 -48.09
N ASP A 789 7.40 -19.08 -48.73
CA ASP A 789 8.63 -18.55 -48.12
C ASP A 789 8.44 -17.17 -47.48
N ALA A 790 7.26 -16.55 -47.55
CA ALA A 790 6.97 -15.20 -47.05
C ALA A 790 6.84 -15.10 -45.51
N PHE A 791 7.69 -15.84 -44.80
CA PHE A 791 7.84 -15.82 -43.35
C PHE A 791 9.32 -15.96 -42.96
N TYR A 792 9.65 -15.48 -41.77
CA TYR A 792 10.83 -15.89 -41.03
C TYR A 792 10.42 -16.34 -39.63
N GLN A 793 11.36 -16.90 -38.88
CA GLN A 793 11.11 -17.36 -37.52
C GLN A 793 12.29 -16.97 -36.62
N ARG A 794 12.00 -16.68 -35.36
CA ARG A 794 12.95 -16.07 -34.42
C ARG A 794 12.76 -16.68 -33.03
N CYS A 795 13.86 -16.84 -32.30
CA CYS A 795 13.77 -17.23 -30.90
C CYS A 795 13.30 -16.05 -30.05
N SER A 796 12.20 -16.22 -29.31
CA SER A 796 11.67 -15.22 -28.37
C SER A 796 12.64 -14.93 -27.21
N GLN A 797 13.47 -15.91 -26.83
CA GLN A 797 14.41 -15.82 -25.72
C GLN A 797 15.72 -15.12 -26.10
N CYS A 798 16.46 -15.62 -27.10
CA CYS A 798 17.75 -15.04 -27.49
C CYS A 798 17.69 -14.07 -28.68
N ASN A 799 16.51 -13.82 -29.23
CA ASN A 799 16.25 -12.87 -30.32
C ASN A 799 17.07 -13.11 -31.61
N VAL A 800 17.50 -14.35 -31.85
CA VAL A 800 18.21 -14.80 -33.07
C VAL A 800 17.24 -15.43 -34.05
N GLU A 801 17.42 -15.15 -35.34
CA GLU A 801 16.67 -15.77 -36.44
C GLU A 801 17.01 -17.26 -36.56
N ILE A 802 16.00 -18.10 -36.67
CA ILE A 802 16.15 -19.56 -36.73
C ILE A 802 16.02 -19.97 -38.21
N PRO A 803 17.01 -20.67 -38.82
CA PRO A 803 16.91 -21.12 -40.21
C PRO A 803 15.62 -21.92 -40.44
N LYS A 804 14.89 -21.69 -41.53
CA LYS A 804 13.57 -22.33 -41.81
C LYS A 804 13.57 -23.86 -41.73
N THR A 805 14.72 -24.49 -41.98
CA THR A 805 14.93 -25.94 -41.89
C THR A 805 15.03 -26.47 -40.45
N ALA A 806 15.22 -25.60 -39.46
CA ALA A 806 15.30 -25.94 -38.05
C ALA A 806 13.99 -25.59 -37.35
N LYS A 807 13.40 -26.54 -36.61
CA LYS A 807 12.17 -26.30 -35.86
C LYS A 807 12.38 -25.62 -34.49
N ALA A 808 13.63 -25.55 -34.03
CA ALA A 808 14.01 -25.22 -32.66
C ALA A 808 15.19 -24.21 -32.62
N CYS A 809 15.31 -23.44 -31.53
CA CYS A 809 16.49 -22.59 -31.34
C CYS A 809 17.67 -23.37 -30.75
N PHE A 810 18.60 -23.79 -31.63
CA PHE A 810 19.86 -24.43 -31.22
C PHE A 810 20.73 -23.59 -30.28
N LYS A 811 20.65 -22.25 -30.34
CA LYS A 811 21.43 -21.36 -29.46
C LYS A 811 20.94 -21.37 -28.01
N CYS A 812 19.67 -21.67 -27.78
CA CYS A 812 19.07 -21.76 -26.45
C CYS A 812 19.02 -23.18 -25.89
N GLY A 813 19.11 -24.21 -26.74
CA GLY A 813 18.70 -25.56 -26.36
C GLY A 813 17.19 -25.70 -26.23
N ASP A 814 16.43 -25.03 -27.10
CA ASP A 814 14.95 -25.07 -27.15
C ASP A 814 14.44 -26.40 -27.72
N PHE A 815 14.68 -27.50 -27.00
CA PHE A 815 14.34 -28.87 -27.45
C PHE A 815 12.82 -29.14 -27.52
N GLU A 816 12.02 -28.34 -26.83
CA GLU A 816 10.56 -28.48 -26.77
C GLU A 816 9.81 -27.54 -27.73
N HIS A 817 10.55 -26.65 -28.42
CA HIS A 817 10.05 -25.66 -29.39
C HIS A 817 9.20 -24.54 -28.77
N GLU A 818 9.33 -24.31 -27.45
CA GLU A 818 8.57 -23.30 -26.70
C GLU A 818 8.94 -21.86 -27.09
N HIS A 819 10.12 -21.64 -27.66
CA HIS A 819 10.66 -20.29 -27.88
C HIS A 819 10.66 -19.88 -29.36
N VAL A 820 10.07 -20.67 -30.25
CA VAL A 820 10.00 -20.35 -31.69
C VAL A 820 8.78 -19.48 -32.01
N GLN A 821 9.03 -18.26 -32.48
CA GLN A 821 8.00 -17.33 -32.96
C GLN A 821 8.11 -17.13 -34.47
N TYR A 822 6.97 -17.14 -35.15
CA TYR A 822 6.87 -16.93 -36.60
C TYR A 822 6.44 -15.49 -36.89
N PHE A 823 7.01 -14.90 -37.93
CA PHE A 823 6.73 -13.55 -38.39
C PHE A 823 6.53 -13.56 -39.91
N TYR A 824 5.52 -12.87 -40.43
CA TYR A 824 5.26 -12.80 -41.86
C TYR A 824 5.96 -11.60 -42.48
N GLN A 825 6.61 -11.83 -43.61
CA GLN A 825 7.33 -10.79 -44.34
C GLN A 825 7.38 -11.11 -45.83
N LEU A 826 6.82 -10.19 -46.59
CA LEU A 826 6.87 -10.12 -48.04
C LEU A 826 7.41 -8.73 -48.43
N TYR A 827 8.02 -8.62 -49.59
CA TYR A 827 8.44 -7.35 -50.18
C TYR A 827 7.79 -7.20 -51.55
N ILE A 828 7.37 -6.00 -51.89
CA ILE A 828 6.83 -5.65 -53.21
C ILE A 828 7.76 -4.62 -53.88
N LEU A 829 7.97 -4.78 -55.19
CA LEU A 829 8.75 -3.86 -56.02
C LEU A 829 7.78 -3.00 -56.82
N ALA A 830 7.55 -1.78 -56.35
CA ALA A 830 6.70 -0.79 -57.00
C ALA A 830 7.52 0.12 -57.92
N GLU A 831 6.95 0.56 -59.04
CA GLU A 831 7.58 1.48 -59.99
C GLU A 831 6.62 2.62 -60.35
N ASP A 832 7.10 3.87 -60.32
CA ASP A 832 6.29 5.04 -60.63
C ASP A 832 6.30 5.40 -62.13
N GLU A 833 5.52 6.42 -62.49
CA GLU A 833 5.41 6.95 -63.86
C GLU A 833 6.72 7.56 -64.40
N THR A 834 7.76 7.73 -63.57
CA THR A 834 9.11 8.16 -63.98
C THR A 834 10.07 6.98 -64.19
N GLY A 835 9.64 5.75 -63.89
CA GLY A 835 10.47 4.54 -63.98
C GLY A 835 11.37 4.30 -62.77
N HIS A 836 11.21 5.08 -61.69
CA HIS A 836 11.94 4.85 -60.45
C HIS A 836 11.29 3.71 -59.65
N GLN A 837 12.12 2.85 -59.04
CA GLN A 837 11.67 1.63 -58.36
C GLN A 837 11.89 1.68 -56.84
N LEU A 838 10.90 1.18 -56.08
CA LEU A 838 10.89 1.15 -54.62
C LEU A 838 10.57 -0.23 -54.07
N VAL A 839 11.39 -0.71 -53.13
CA VAL A 839 11.11 -1.94 -52.37
C VAL A 839 10.34 -1.58 -51.10
N VAL A 840 9.09 -2.05 -50.99
CA VAL A 840 8.20 -1.81 -49.85
C VAL A 840 7.90 -3.12 -49.12
N SER A 841 8.07 -3.14 -47.80
CA SER A 841 7.82 -4.33 -46.96
C SER A 841 6.33 -4.43 -46.56
N ILE A 842 5.77 -5.62 -46.72
CA ILE A 842 4.53 -6.06 -46.09
C ILE A 842 4.95 -7.01 -44.97
N ASP A 843 5.15 -6.45 -43.77
CA ASP A 843 5.58 -7.17 -42.58
C ASP A 843 4.45 -7.31 -41.53
N ASP A 844 4.76 -7.92 -40.39
CA ASP A 844 3.83 -8.12 -39.27
C ASP A 844 3.22 -6.86 -38.65
N LYS A 845 3.66 -5.65 -39.04
CA LYS A 845 3.04 -4.37 -38.64
C LYS A 845 2.18 -3.76 -39.74
N CYS A 846 2.10 -4.37 -40.92
CA CYS A 846 1.19 -3.97 -41.98
C CYS A 846 -0.25 -4.39 -41.60
N PRO A 847 -1.22 -3.45 -41.53
CA PRO A 847 -2.62 -3.78 -41.19
C PRO A 847 -3.27 -4.83 -42.10
N LEU A 848 -2.74 -5.00 -43.32
CA LEU A 848 -3.13 -6.07 -44.24
C LEU A 848 -3.05 -7.47 -43.59
N LEU A 849 -2.14 -7.68 -42.64
CA LEU A 849 -1.89 -8.98 -42.00
C LEU A 849 -2.59 -9.15 -40.63
N ASP A 850 -3.43 -8.21 -40.22
CA ASP A 850 -4.06 -8.21 -38.89
C ASP A 850 -4.99 -9.42 -38.67
N GLY A 851 -4.85 -10.10 -37.53
CA GLY A 851 -5.68 -11.25 -37.17
C GLY A 851 -5.39 -12.56 -37.90
N ILE A 852 -4.44 -12.61 -38.86
CA ILE A 852 -3.94 -13.89 -39.37
C ILE A 852 -3.11 -14.54 -38.25
N ARG A 853 -3.36 -15.81 -37.92
CA ARG A 853 -2.52 -16.56 -36.98
C ARG A 853 -1.08 -16.60 -37.49
N ARG A 854 -0.10 -16.43 -36.59
CA ARG A 854 1.32 -16.63 -36.90
C ARG A 854 1.72 -18.08 -36.62
N ALA A 855 2.24 -18.76 -37.64
CA ALA A 855 2.62 -20.17 -37.65
C ALA A 855 3.64 -20.43 -38.79
N CYS A 856 4.19 -21.64 -38.89
CA CYS A 856 4.95 -22.02 -40.08
C CYS A 856 4.01 -22.11 -41.30
N ILE A 857 4.14 -21.22 -42.27
CA ILE A 857 3.24 -21.14 -43.45
C ILE A 857 3.27 -22.44 -44.27
N GLN A 858 4.42 -23.11 -44.32
CA GLN A 858 4.60 -24.38 -45.02
C GLN A 858 3.80 -25.53 -44.38
N GLU A 859 3.45 -25.43 -43.09
CA GLU A 859 2.69 -26.44 -42.35
C GLU A 859 1.24 -26.02 -42.08
N ASP A 860 0.96 -24.72 -41.85
CA ASP A 860 -0.39 -24.18 -41.65
C ASP A 860 -0.99 -23.63 -42.96
N HIS A 861 -1.61 -24.54 -43.72
CA HIS A 861 -2.35 -24.21 -44.94
C HIS A 861 -3.55 -23.24 -44.74
N SER A 862 -4.04 -23.05 -43.50
CA SER A 862 -5.10 -22.08 -43.21
C SER A 862 -4.52 -20.66 -43.15
N SER A 863 -3.41 -20.51 -42.42
CA SER A 863 -2.69 -19.23 -42.36
C SER A 863 -2.09 -18.86 -43.72
N PHE A 864 -1.55 -19.83 -44.47
CA PHE A 864 -1.10 -19.60 -45.85
C PHE A 864 -2.22 -19.09 -46.77
N ARG A 865 -3.40 -19.73 -46.71
CA ARG A 865 -4.58 -19.30 -47.50
C ARG A 865 -4.98 -17.87 -47.17
N GLN A 866 -5.01 -17.51 -45.88
CA GLN A 866 -5.36 -16.16 -45.44
C GLN A 866 -4.33 -15.10 -45.88
N LEU A 867 -3.03 -15.40 -45.79
CA LEU A 867 -1.99 -14.49 -46.31
C LEU A 867 -2.15 -14.29 -47.82
N ARG A 868 -2.22 -15.39 -48.57
CA ARG A 868 -2.39 -15.38 -50.03
C ARG A 868 -3.63 -14.58 -50.45
N ASP A 869 -4.78 -14.84 -49.83
CA ASP A 869 -6.05 -14.27 -50.25
C ASP A 869 -6.17 -12.76 -49.93
N ARG A 870 -5.41 -12.25 -48.96
CA ARG A 870 -5.29 -10.80 -48.70
C ARG A 870 -4.23 -10.09 -49.54
N VAL A 871 -3.13 -10.77 -49.90
CA VAL A 871 -2.06 -10.20 -50.72
C VAL A 871 -2.39 -10.26 -52.22
N LYS A 872 -3.15 -11.27 -52.67
CA LYS A 872 -3.53 -11.48 -54.08
C LYS A 872 -4.07 -10.22 -54.79
N PRO A 873 -4.93 -9.37 -54.20
CA PRO A 873 -5.42 -8.17 -54.87
C PRO A 873 -4.36 -7.08 -55.12
N ILE A 874 -3.18 -7.21 -54.52
CA ILE A 874 -2.01 -6.34 -54.80
C ILE A 874 -1.12 -7.01 -55.85
N ILE A 875 -0.79 -8.30 -55.67
CA ILE A 875 0.19 -9.00 -56.53
C ILE A 875 -0.37 -9.53 -57.86
N GLY A 876 -1.68 -9.43 -58.09
CA GLY A 876 -2.32 -9.76 -59.37
C GLY A 876 -1.96 -11.14 -59.89
N ASN A 877 -1.44 -11.19 -61.12
CA ASN A 877 -0.98 -12.41 -61.78
C ASN A 877 0.52 -12.73 -61.58
N LEU A 878 1.30 -11.94 -60.83
CA LEU A 878 2.74 -12.17 -60.66
C LEU A 878 3.09 -13.60 -60.19
N PRO A 879 2.33 -14.29 -59.33
CA PRO A 879 2.58 -15.70 -59.00
C PRO A 879 2.48 -16.64 -60.21
N MET A 880 1.70 -16.30 -61.24
CA MET A 880 1.65 -17.04 -62.50
C MET A 880 2.85 -16.69 -63.39
N VAL A 881 3.26 -15.42 -63.43
CA VAL A 881 4.47 -14.96 -64.15
C VAL A 881 5.72 -15.64 -63.59
N HIS A 882 5.90 -15.68 -62.26
CA HIS A 882 7.02 -16.41 -61.61
C HIS A 882 7.04 -17.90 -61.94
N ASN A 883 5.87 -18.56 -61.92
CA ASN A 883 5.78 -19.99 -62.23
C ASN A 883 5.98 -20.29 -63.73
N ALA A 884 5.58 -19.37 -64.61
CA ALA A 884 5.91 -19.43 -66.03
C ALA A 884 7.42 -19.26 -66.26
N LEU A 885 8.06 -18.28 -65.61
CA LEU A 885 9.49 -18.03 -65.69
C LEU A 885 10.30 -19.26 -65.22
N LYS A 886 9.94 -19.86 -64.08
CA LYS A 886 10.49 -21.14 -63.58
C LYS A 886 10.32 -22.30 -64.59
N ALA A 887 9.31 -22.23 -65.46
CA ALA A 887 9.02 -23.21 -66.52
C ALA A 887 9.54 -22.78 -67.92
N GLY A 888 10.39 -21.75 -68.03
CA GLY A 888 10.95 -21.28 -69.29
C GLY A 888 9.95 -20.59 -70.22
N LYS A 889 8.84 -20.06 -69.69
CA LYS A 889 7.78 -19.37 -70.43
C LYS A 889 7.66 -17.91 -69.98
N CYS A 890 7.30 -17.02 -70.90
CA CYS A 890 6.91 -15.66 -70.57
C CYS A 890 5.39 -15.54 -70.46
N ILE A 891 4.90 -14.76 -69.50
CA ILE A 891 3.51 -14.30 -69.36
C ILE A 891 3.58 -12.81 -69.05
N GLU A 892 2.69 -12.01 -69.65
CA GLU A 892 2.64 -10.57 -69.41
C GLU A 892 2.09 -10.24 -68.01
N ILE A 893 2.69 -9.25 -67.36
CA ILE A 893 2.27 -8.78 -66.04
C ILE A 893 0.97 -7.99 -66.17
N GLU A 894 -0.02 -8.31 -65.34
CA GLU A 894 -1.22 -7.49 -65.17
C GLU A 894 -0.84 -6.16 -64.49
N ASN A 895 -0.61 -5.13 -65.31
CA ASN A 895 -0.23 -3.79 -64.86
C ASN A 895 -1.42 -3.04 -64.23
N SER A 896 -1.78 -3.41 -63.01
CA SER A 896 -2.59 -2.58 -62.13
C SER A 896 -1.74 -1.45 -61.55
N GLU A 897 -2.25 -0.21 -61.64
CA GLU A 897 -1.72 0.92 -60.87
C GLU A 897 -2.36 0.97 -59.48
N PHE A 898 -1.59 1.42 -58.51
CA PHE A 898 -2.01 1.59 -57.13
C PHE A 898 -1.56 2.93 -56.58
N TYR A 899 -2.35 3.49 -55.67
CA TYR A 899 -1.82 4.38 -54.66
C TYR A 899 -1.36 3.55 -53.47
N PHE A 900 -0.10 3.73 -53.06
CA PHE A 900 0.44 3.12 -51.84
C PHE A 900 0.66 4.20 -50.78
N ASP A 901 -0.07 4.11 -49.67
CA ASP A 901 0.20 4.86 -48.45
C ASP A 901 1.31 4.09 -47.70
N ILE A 902 2.53 4.66 -47.62
CA ILE A 902 3.73 3.99 -47.12
C ILE A 902 4.41 4.73 -45.97
N GLU A 903 4.97 4.00 -45.02
CA GLU A 903 5.80 4.51 -43.92
C GLU A 903 7.28 4.30 -44.22
N SER A 904 8.12 5.29 -43.95
CA SER A 904 9.58 5.22 -44.12
C SER A 904 10.34 5.41 -42.82
N TRP A 905 11.36 4.60 -42.56
CA TRP A 905 12.26 4.70 -41.40
C TRP A 905 13.71 4.37 -41.75
N LEU A 906 14.64 4.70 -40.85
CA LEU A 906 16.05 4.31 -40.97
C LEU A 906 16.30 2.96 -40.27
N THR A 907 16.93 2.03 -40.97
CA THR A 907 17.43 0.77 -40.39
C THR A 907 18.70 1.01 -39.56
N PRO A 908 19.11 0.05 -38.70
CA PRO A 908 20.38 0.15 -37.95
C PRO A 908 21.65 0.31 -38.80
N ASN A 909 21.56 0.03 -40.11
CA ASN A 909 22.65 0.20 -41.08
C ASN A 909 22.51 1.51 -41.87
N GLU A 910 21.80 2.50 -41.33
CA GLU A 910 21.47 3.82 -41.91
C GLU A 910 20.71 3.81 -43.26
N LYS A 911 20.42 2.64 -43.83
CA LYS A 911 19.59 2.51 -45.04
C LYS A 911 18.13 2.83 -44.72
N LYS A 912 17.50 3.67 -45.54
CA LYS A 912 16.04 3.93 -45.52
C LYS A 912 15.29 2.67 -45.95
N ALA A 913 14.23 2.33 -45.23
CA ALA A 913 13.34 1.20 -45.51
C ALA A 913 11.87 1.66 -45.47
N PHE A 914 11.01 0.91 -46.16
CA PHE A 914 9.63 1.31 -46.43
C PHE A 914 8.66 0.17 -46.05
N ARG A 915 7.47 0.52 -45.54
CA ARG A 915 6.39 -0.40 -45.14
C ARG A 915 5.08 0.03 -45.77
N LEU A 916 4.30 -0.92 -46.25
CA LEU A 916 2.94 -0.66 -46.69
C LEU A 916 2.03 -0.41 -45.48
N LEU A 917 1.35 0.73 -45.43
CA LEU A 917 0.28 0.98 -44.45
C LEU A 917 -1.08 0.62 -45.04
N LYS A 918 -1.33 1.07 -46.28
CA LYS A 918 -2.58 0.89 -47.02
C LYS A 918 -2.31 1.01 -48.52
N TYR A 919 -3.16 0.39 -49.33
CA TYR A 919 -3.17 0.57 -50.77
C TYR A 919 -4.58 0.87 -51.26
N GLU A 920 -4.69 1.54 -52.40
CA GLU A 920 -5.93 1.75 -53.15
C GLU A 920 -5.65 1.39 -54.61
N CYS A 921 -6.39 0.43 -55.17
CA CYS A 921 -6.26 0.07 -56.58
C CYS A 921 -6.91 1.16 -57.44
N LEU A 922 -6.19 1.65 -58.46
CA LEU A 922 -6.80 2.41 -59.54
C LEU A 922 -7.52 1.41 -60.44
N SER A 923 -8.85 1.38 -60.34
CA SER A 923 -9.70 0.63 -61.27
C SER A 923 -9.64 1.27 -62.65
N GLN A 924 -9.37 0.45 -63.68
CA GLN A 924 -9.56 0.81 -65.09
C GLN A 924 -11.05 1.03 -65.41
#